data_AF-A0A9R1P8R8-F1
#
_entry.id   AF-A0A9R1P8R8-F1
#
_cell.length_a   1.000
_cell.length_b   1.000
_cell.length_c   1.000
_cell.angle_alpha   90.00
_cell.angle_beta   90.00
_cell.angle_gamma   90.00
#
_symmetry.space_group_name_H-M   'P 1'
#
loop_
_entity.id
_entity.type
_entity.pdbx_description
1 polymer ?
#
loop_
_entity_poly.entity_id
_entity_poly.type
_entity_poly.pdbx_seq_one_letter_code
_entity_poly.pdbx_strand_id
1 'polypeptide(L)'
;MIACDRRKLAALSTPLYAMLNGGFKESHLEVIDMSRNGISPIGMRAISKFSLSGRLPYLSAESILEMLDFANKFCCKGLKDACEQKLASFVSSRQDAIDYMECAIELGCSILAASCLQVLLNELPECLNDEQVVRIFSSANKQQRSTMAGNASFSLYCLLGEVSMSISATSDVTVSFLEKLVDSASDSRQKQLALHQLACVRLLRKDHAEAERLFNAAFTAGHVYSVVGLARLASLRSNKHYSLNLLDSVMSSRWPLGWMYQERALYLDGDSKLENLNKATELDPTLTYPYMFRAASLMKRQSVEAALMEINRILGFKLVLECLELRFCCYLALEDYRAALCDVQAILTLAPDYRMIGGRVAAKQLRTLVMENVEQWTTADCWMQLYDRWSSVDDIGSLSVIYQMLESDAAKGVLYFRQSFAMRSLQLAREHAASQHERLVYEGWILYDTGHCEEGLQKAEASIAIQRSFEAFFLKAYALADSSLEASTSATVVSLLEDALRCPSDRLRKGQALNNLGSVYVDCGNLDLAAECYINALKIGHTRAHQGLARVHFLRNNRTGAFEEMTKLIEKARSNASAYEKRSEYCDRDLTKADLQMVTKLDPLRVYPYRYRAASVLMDNHKEKDAISELTKAIAFKADLNLLHLRAAFHEHVGDISGALRDCRAALSVDPNHQEMLELHHRVNSQEP
;
A
#
# COMPACT_ATOMS: atom_id res chain seq x y z
N MET A 1 -44.30 22.21 -39.00
CA MET A 1 -44.83 22.47 -37.64
C MET A 1 -44.83 21.19 -36.83
N ILE A 2 -44.55 21.26 -35.53
CA ILE A 2 -44.54 20.11 -34.61
C ILE A 2 -45.68 20.30 -33.63
N ALA A 3 -46.64 19.37 -33.62
CA ALA A 3 -47.75 19.40 -32.69
C ALA A 3 -47.26 19.04 -31.28
N CYS A 4 -47.55 19.90 -30.30
CA CYS A 4 -47.17 19.70 -28.90
C CYS A 4 -48.38 19.96 -27.99
N ASP A 5 -48.52 19.19 -26.90
CA ASP A 5 -49.54 19.46 -25.88
C ASP A 5 -49.08 20.62 -24.97
N ARG A 6 -49.78 21.76 -25.06
CA ARG A 6 -49.48 22.99 -24.32
C ARG A 6 -49.41 22.76 -22.81
N ARG A 7 -50.34 21.97 -22.24
CA ARG A 7 -50.39 21.72 -20.79
C ARG A 7 -49.21 20.89 -20.32
N LYS A 8 -48.81 19.90 -21.12
CA LYS A 8 -47.70 19.00 -20.80
C LYS A 8 -46.35 19.67 -20.96
N LEU A 9 -46.15 20.48 -22.00
CA LEU A 9 -44.95 21.31 -22.14
C LEU A 9 -44.82 22.34 -21.03
N ALA A 10 -45.93 23.02 -20.69
CA ALA A 10 -45.96 23.98 -19.58
C ALA A 10 -45.60 23.33 -18.23
N ALA A 11 -45.88 22.04 -18.05
CA ALA A 11 -45.57 21.32 -16.81
C ALA A 11 -44.07 20.98 -16.64
N LEU A 12 -43.25 21.13 -17.68
CA LEU A 12 -41.81 20.81 -17.59
C LEU A 12 -41.03 21.78 -16.71
N SER A 13 -41.46 23.05 -16.63
CA SER A 13 -40.81 24.07 -15.81
C SER A 13 -41.70 25.27 -15.54
N THR A 14 -41.38 26.03 -14.49
CA THR A 14 -42.09 27.28 -14.17
C THR A 14 -41.94 28.36 -15.24
N PRO A 15 -40.77 28.56 -15.91
CA PRO A 15 -40.67 29.49 -17.04
C PRO A 15 -41.56 29.11 -18.22
N LEU A 16 -41.64 27.83 -18.58
CA LEU A 16 -42.52 27.37 -19.67
C LEU A 16 -43.99 27.54 -19.30
N TYR A 17 -44.35 27.28 -18.04
CA TYR A 17 -45.70 27.55 -17.56
C TYR A 17 -46.08 29.02 -17.72
N ALA A 18 -45.21 29.94 -17.30
CA ALA A 18 -45.44 31.36 -17.43
C ALA A 18 -45.55 31.80 -18.90
N MET A 19 -44.66 31.31 -19.76
CA MET A 19 -44.67 31.64 -21.20
C MET A 19 -45.93 31.12 -21.90
N LEU A 20 -46.33 29.88 -21.63
CA LEU A 20 -47.40 29.21 -22.37
C LEU A 20 -48.79 29.47 -21.80
N ASN A 21 -48.93 29.67 -20.49
CA ASN A 21 -50.21 29.81 -19.79
C ASN A 21 -50.33 31.11 -18.97
N GLY A 22 -49.30 31.96 -18.93
CA GLY A 22 -49.31 33.24 -18.23
C GLY A 22 -49.75 34.41 -19.12
N GLY A 23 -49.35 35.63 -18.75
CA GLY A 23 -49.74 36.88 -19.42
C GLY A 23 -48.85 37.32 -20.59
N PHE A 24 -48.01 36.43 -21.13
CA PHE A 24 -47.11 36.75 -22.25
C PHE A 24 -47.83 36.65 -23.60
N LYS A 25 -47.30 37.29 -24.65
CA LYS A 25 -47.93 37.28 -25.99
C LYS A 25 -48.06 35.86 -26.54
N GLU A 26 -47.08 35.03 -26.23
CA GLU A 26 -47.00 33.62 -26.61
C GLU A 26 -48.17 32.79 -26.06
N SER A 27 -48.79 33.19 -24.94
CA SER A 27 -49.92 32.47 -24.35
C SER A 27 -51.20 32.55 -25.20
N HIS A 28 -51.32 33.57 -26.06
CA HIS A 28 -52.45 33.79 -26.96
C HIS A 28 -52.22 33.24 -28.38
N LEU A 29 -51.02 32.72 -28.67
CA LEU A 29 -50.68 32.16 -29.98
C LEU A 29 -50.91 30.64 -30.01
N GLU A 30 -51.39 30.14 -31.15
CA GLU A 30 -51.45 28.71 -31.46
C GLU A 30 -50.13 28.17 -32.03
N VAL A 31 -49.38 29.03 -32.74
CA VAL A 31 -48.08 28.71 -33.31
C VAL A 31 -47.01 29.58 -32.66
N ILE A 32 -46.06 28.94 -32.01
CA ILE A 32 -44.93 29.60 -31.34
C ILE A 32 -43.65 29.25 -32.10
N ASP A 33 -42.89 30.26 -32.51
CA ASP A 33 -41.61 30.06 -33.17
C ASP A 33 -40.50 29.83 -32.15
N MET A 34 -39.96 28.60 -32.13
CA MET A 34 -38.85 28.20 -31.27
C MET A 34 -37.52 28.06 -32.04
N SER A 35 -37.47 28.41 -33.33
CA SER A 35 -36.31 28.18 -34.20
C SER A 35 -35.02 28.89 -33.74
N ARG A 36 -35.15 30.01 -33.02
CA ARG A 36 -34.01 30.78 -32.49
C ARG A 36 -33.44 30.24 -31.17
N ASN A 37 -33.90 29.08 -30.70
CA ASN A 37 -33.47 28.48 -29.44
C ASN A 37 -32.46 27.33 -29.59
N GLY A 38 -31.85 27.17 -30.76
CA GLY A 38 -30.82 26.15 -30.97
C GLY A 38 -31.33 24.70 -30.95
N ILE A 39 -32.65 24.50 -31.06
CA ILE A 39 -33.28 23.18 -31.04
C ILE A 39 -33.73 22.75 -32.43
N SER A 40 -33.32 21.56 -32.87
CA SER A 40 -33.75 20.99 -34.13
C SER A 40 -35.22 20.52 -34.08
N PRO A 41 -35.87 20.34 -35.25
CA PRO A 41 -37.20 19.73 -35.30
C PRO A 41 -37.25 18.32 -34.68
N ILE A 42 -36.14 17.59 -34.69
CA ILE A 42 -36.02 16.26 -34.10
C ILE A 42 -35.99 16.38 -32.57
N GLY A 43 -35.15 17.27 -32.04
CA GLY A 43 -35.06 17.57 -30.61
C GLY A 43 -36.40 18.04 -30.05
N MET A 44 -37.09 18.96 -30.73
CA MET A 44 -38.39 19.47 -30.24
C MET A 44 -39.48 18.38 -30.25
N ARG A 45 -39.47 17.47 -31.23
CA ARG A 45 -40.38 16.30 -31.23
C ARG A 45 -40.06 15.35 -30.07
N ALA A 46 -38.79 15.20 -29.73
CA ALA A 46 -38.37 14.40 -28.60
C ALA A 46 -38.76 15.03 -27.25
N ILE A 47 -38.62 16.34 -27.08
CA ILE A 47 -39.12 17.07 -25.89
C ILE A 47 -40.63 16.92 -25.75
N SER A 48 -41.37 17.03 -26.86
CA SER A 48 -42.82 16.80 -26.83
C SER A 48 -43.16 15.39 -26.36
N LYS A 49 -42.45 14.35 -26.84
CA LYS A 49 -42.65 12.97 -26.37
C LYS A 49 -42.27 12.82 -24.90
N PHE A 50 -41.14 13.41 -24.48
CA PHE A 50 -40.69 13.39 -23.08
C PHE A 50 -41.72 14.04 -22.15
N SER A 51 -42.34 15.15 -22.54
CA SER A 51 -43.39 15.81 -21.75
C SER A 51 -44.62 14.94 -21.50
N LEU A 52 -44.83 13.91 -22.33
CA LEU A 52 -45.94 12.96 -22.22
C LEU A 52 -45.54 11.72 -21.40
N SER A 53 -44.35 11.16 -21.66
CA SER A 53 -43.93 9.85 -21.14
C SER A 53 -42.95 9.91 -19.97
N GLY A 54 -42.26 11.05 -19.77
CA GLY A 54 -41.13 11.18 -18.87
C GLY A 54 -39.88 10.40 -19.28
N ARG A 55 -39.86 9.80 -20.49
CA ARG A 55 -38.74 8.97 -20.99
C ARG A 55 -38.19 9.53 -22.29
N LEU A 56 -36.86 9.58 -22.38
CA LEU A 56 -36.17 10.00 -23.61
C LEU A 56 -36.25 8.91 -24.69
N PRO A 57 -36.53 9.27 -25.95
CA PRO A 57 -36.43 8.34 -27.06
C PRO A 57 -34.96 8.04 -27.41
N TYR A 58 -34.73 7.01 -28.23
CA TYR A 58 -33.40 6.72 -28.75
C TYR A 58 -32.99 7.81 -29.76
N LEU A 59 -31.93 8.54 -29.45
CA LEU A 59 -31.45 9.71 -30.18
C LEU A 59 -29.92 9.71 -30.25
N SER A 60 -29.37 10.43 -31.22
CA SER A 60 -27.93 10.72 -31.28
C SER A 60 -27.52 11.66 -30.13
N ALA A 61 -26.22 11.66 -29.79
CA ALA A 61 -25.68 12.53 -28.76
C ALA A 61 -25.90 14.01 -29.06
N GLU A 62 -25.74 14.43 -30.32
CA GLU A 62 -26.01 15.82 -30.77
C GLU A 62 -27.43 16.27 -30.44
N SER A 63 -28.44 15.45 -30.75
CA SER A 63 -29.84 15.77 -30.44
C SER A 63 -30.10 15.84 -28.92
N ILE A 64 -29.39 15.04 -28.11
CA ILE A 64 -29.52 15.09 -26.65
C ILE A 64 -28.82 16.33 -26.08
N LEU A 65 -27.70 16.77 -26.66
CA LEU A 65 -27.04 18.03 -26.30
C LEU A 65 -27.92 19.24 -26.59
N GLU A 66 -28.58 19.29 -27.76
CA GLU A 66 -29.57 20.33 -28.07
C GLU A 66 -30.72 20.36 -27.04
N MET A 67 -31.21 19.18 -26.65
CA MET A 67 -32.26 19.06 -25.64
C MET A 67 -31.77 19.48 -24.24
N LEU A 68 -30.50 19.21 -23.92
CA LEU A 68 -29.88 19.62 -22.67
C LEU A 68 -29.74 21.14 -22.58
N ASP A 69 -29.29 21.80 -23.65
CA ASP A 69 -29.21 23.26 -23.71
C ASP A 69 -30.60 23.90 -23.58
N PHE A 70 -31.60 23.35 -24.29
CA PHE A 70 -32.99 23.75 -24.12
C PHE A 70 -33.46 23.58 -22.67
N ALA A 71 -33.18 22.42 -22.05
CA ALA A 71 -33.58 22.15 -20.68
C ALA A 71 -32.93 23.13 -19.70
N ASN A 72 -31.67 23.49 -19.92
CA ASN A 72 -30.95 24.46 -19.10
C ASN A 72 -31.55 25.87 -19.28
N LYS A 73 -31.78 26.31 -20.52
CA LYS A 73 -32.35 27.62 -20.86
C LYS A 73 -33.74 27.84 -20.27
N PHE A 74 -34.59 26.80 -20.30
CA PHE A 74 -35.96 26.86 -19.77
C PHE A 74 -36.09 26.30 -18.35
N CYS A 75 -34.99 25.99 -17.67
CA CYS A 75 -34.95 25.46 -16.30
C CYS A 75 -35.79 24.17 -16.10
N CYS A 76 -35.81 23.30 -17.10
CA CYS A 76 -36.52 22.02 -17.07
C CYS A 76 -35.70 20.95 -16.34
N LYS A 77 -35.74 20.93 -15.00
CA LYS A 77 -34.90 20.04 -14.18
C LYS A 77 -35.02 18.56 -14.56
N GLY A 78 -36.24 18.02 -14.64
CA GLY A 78 -36.43 16.60 -14.97
C GLY A 78 -35.96 16.22 -16.39
N LEU A 79 -36.06 17.14 -17.35
CA LEU A 79 -35.52 16.92 -18.70
C LEU A 79 -33.98 16.98 -18.69
N LYS A 80 -33.41 17.94 -17.94
CA LYS A 80 -31.96 18.08 -17.77
C LYS A 80 -31.35 16.81 -17.17
N ASP A 81 -31.90 16.32 -16.06
CA ASP A 81 -31.41 15.11 -15.37
C ASP A 81 -31.47 13.88 -16.29
N ALA A 82 -32.53 13.74 -17.09
CA ALA A 82 -32.67 12.63 -18.05
C ALA A 82 -31.66 12.73 -19.21
N CYS A 83 -31.46 13.92 -19.77
CA CYS A 83 -30.49 14.16 -20.83
C CYS A 83 -29.06 13.89 -20.33
N GLU A 84 -28.77 14.36 -19.11
CA GLU A 84 -27.49 14.18 -18.44
C GLU A 84 -27.15 12.70 -18.22
N GLN A 85 -28.07 11.92 -17.64
CA GLN A 85 -27.88 10.47 -17.47
C GLN A 85 -27.67 9.74 -18.80
N LYS A 86 -28.36 10.20 -19.85
CA LYS A 86 -28.23 9.56 -21.17
C LYS A 86 -26.88 9.87 -21.81
N LEU A 87 -26.40 11.11 -21.73
CA LEU A 87 -25.05 11.47 -22.20
C LEU A 87 -23.96 10.77 -21.39
N ALA A 88 -24.15 10.65 -20.07
CA ALA A 88 -23.23 9.91 -19.20
C ALA A 88 -23.02 8.46 -19.67
N SER A 89 -24.07 7.82 -20.22
CA SER A 89 -23.99 6.46 -20.76
C SER A 89 -23.19 6.33 -22.08
N PHE A 90 -22.89 7.45 -22.75
CA PHE A 90 -22.08 7.47 -23.97
C PHE A 90 -20.60 7.69 -23.70
N VAL A 91 -20.23 8.14 -22.49
CA VAL A 91 -18.84 8.38 -22.13
C VAL A 91 -18.14 7.03 -21.95
N SER A 92 -17.30 6.67 -22.92
CA SER A 92 -16.60 5.39 -22.92
C SER A 92 -15.11 5.50 -23.21
N SER A 93 -14.69 6.54 -23.92
CA SER A 93 -13.29 6.82 -24.24
C SER A 93 -12.80 8.13 -23.64
N ARG A 94 -11.47 8.31 -23.60
CA ARG A 94 -10.82 9.58 -23.23
C ARG A 94 -11.34 10.76 -24.05
N GLN A 95 -11.48 10.60 -25.36
CA GLN A 95 -11.94 11.70 -26.23
C GLN A 95 -13.38 12.09 -25.90
N ASP A 96 -14.27 11.12 -25.70
CA ASP A 96 -15.65 11.40 -25.27
C ASP A 96 -15.66 12.15 -23.94
N ALA A 97 -14.82 11.73 -22.98
CA ALA A 97 -14.73 12.37 -21.69
C ALA A 97 -14.23 13.82 -21.80
N ILE A 98 -13.27 14.11 -22.68
CA ILE A 98 -12.80 15.49 -22.92
C ILE A 98 -13.91 16.33 -23.56
N ASP A 99 -14.52 15.83 -24.63
CA ASP A 99 -15.54 16.54 -25.40
C ASP A 99 -16.79 16.86 -24.54
N TYR A 100 -17.22 15.93 -23.70
CA TYR A 100 -18.38 16.13 -22.83
C TYR A 100 -18.07 16.88 -21.53
N MET A 101 -16.82 16.89 -21.05
CA MET A 101 -16.47 17.54 -19.79
C MET A 101 -16.63 19.07 -19.86
N GLU A 102 -16.19 19.71 -20.95
CA GLU A 102 -16.35 21.16 -21.12
C GLU A 102 -17.85 21.55 -21.09
N CYS A 103 -18.67 20.81 -21.83
CA CYS A 103 -20.14 20.97 -21.83
C CYS A 103 -20.75 20.72 -20.45
N ALA A 104 -20.33 19.68 -19.74
CA ALA A 104 -20.83 19.36 -18.41
C ALA A 104 -20.52 20.47 -17.40
N ILE A 105 -19.33 21.05 -17.49
CA ILE A 105 -18.88 22.16 -16.64
C ILE A 105 -19.68 23.44 -16.95
N GLU A 106 -19.85 23.79 -18.22
CA GLU A 106 -20.60 24.97 -18.65
C GLU A 106 -22.08 24.92 -18.24
N LEU A 107 -22.71 23.76 -18.43
CA LEU A 107 -24.13 23.57 -18.12
C LEU A 107 -24.39 23.18 -16.66
N GLY A 108 -23.35 22.94 -15.86
CA GLY A 108 -23.49 22.56 -14.45
C GLY A 108 -24.12 21.17 -14.28
N CYS A 109 -23.69 20.20 -15.09
CA CYS A 109 -24.15 18.82 -15.10
C CYS A 109 -23.18 17.92 -14.31
N SER A 110 -23.47 17.66 -13.04
CA SER A 110 -22.59 16.92 -12.12
C SER A 110 -22.47 15.41 -12.39
N ILE A 111 -23.54 14.74 -12.83
CA ILE A 111 -23.55 13.32 -13.20
C ILE A 111 -22.72 13.10 -14.46
N LEU A 112 -22.91 13.93 -15.49
CA LEU A 112 -22.11 13.83 -16.71
C LEU A 112 -20.63 14.12 -16.42
N ALA A 113 -20.35 15.17 -15.63
CA ALA A 113 -18.98 15.49 -15.22
C ALA A 113 -18.35 14.35 -14.41
N ALA A 114 -19.10 13.69 -13.51
CA ALA A 114 -18.62 12.55 -12.75
C ALA A 114 -18.28 11.34 -13.64
N SER A 115 -19.10 11.04 -14.65
CA SER A 115 -18.81 9.97 -15.62
C SER A 115 -17.58 10.27 -16.47
N CYS A 116 -17.40 11.54 -16.91
CA CYS A 116 -16.18 11.96 -17.60
C CYS A 116 -14.96 11.86 -16.69
N LEU A 117 -15.09 12.28 -15.42
CA LEU A 117 -14.03 12.20 -14.43
C LEU A 117 -13.61 10.75 -14.17
N GLN A 118 -14.57 9.82 -14.10
CA GLN A 118 -14.30 8.41 -13.89
C GLN A 118 -13.42 7.82 -15.01
N VAL A 119 -13.73 8.11 -16.27
CA VAL A 119 -12.91 7.64 -17.41
C VAL A 119 -11.51 8.24 -17.35
N LEU A 120 -11.38 9.54 -17.11
CA LEU A 120 -10.08 10.21 -17.01
C LEU A 120 -9.21 9.67 -15.86
N LEU A 121 -9.83 9.40 -14.70
CA LEU A 121 -9.11 8.88 -13.52
C LEU A 121 -8.66 7.42 -13.70
N ASN A 122 -9.43 6.60 -14.42
CA ASN A 122 -9.06 5.21 -14.73
C ASN A 122 -7.83 5.10 -15.64
N GLU A 123 -7.50 6.17 -16.40
CA GLU A 123 -6.37 6.22 -17.32
C GLU A 123 -5.15 7.00 -16.76
N LEU A 124 -5.12 7.28 -15.45
CA LEU A 124 -3.93 7.83 -14.81
C LEU A 124 -2.78 6.80 -14.83
N PRO A 125 -1.51 7.22 -15.05
CA PRO A 125 -1.05 8.59 -15.23
C PRO A 125 -1.12 9.12 -16.68
N GLU A 126 -1.42 8.27 -17.66
CA GLU A 126 -1.27 8.55 -19.10
C GLU A 126 -2.13 9.71 -19.58
N CYS A 127 -3.30 9.91 -18.99
CA CYS A 127 -4.21 11.02 -19.33
C CYS A 127 -3.60 12.41 -19.05
N LEU A 128 -2.64 12.53 -18.13
CA LEU A 128 -1.98 13.80 -17.82
C LEU A 128 -0.92 14.21 -18.86
N ASN A 129 -0.61 13.34 -19.82
CA ASN A 129 0.20 13.71 -20.98
C ASN A 129 -0.59 14.51 -22.03
N ASP A 130 -1.93 14.51 -21.93
CA ASP A 130 -2.81 15.25 -22.82
C ASP A 130 -3.01 16.69 -22.31
N GLU A 131 -2.61 17.66 -23.13
CA GLU A 131 -2.73 19.08 -22.80
C GLU A 131 -4.18 19.53 -22.57
N GLN A 132 -5.17 18.91 -23.22
CA GLN A 132 -6.58 19.27 -23.06
C GLN A 132 -7.07 18.86 -21.66
N VAL A 133 -6.73 17.66 -21.21
CA VAL A 133 -7.05 17.15 -19.87
C VAL A 133 -6.40 18.03 -18.81
N VAL A 134 -5.12 18.34 -18.98
CA VAL A 134 -4.38 19.23 -18.06
C VAL A 134 -5.03 20.62 -17.99
N ARG A 135 -5.46 21.17 -19.14
CA ARG A 135 -6.12 22.48 -19.22
C ARG A 135 -7.45 22.47 -18.46
N ILE A 136 -8.27 21.43 -18.61
CA ILE A 136 -9.55 21.31 -17.89
C ILE A 136 -9.33 21.40 -16.38
N PHE A 137 -8.40 20.60 -15.82
CA PHE A 137 -8.15 20.60 -14.38
C PHE A 137 -7.42 21.85 -13.89
N SER A 138 -6.50 22.42 -14.68
CA SER A 138 -5.71 23.59 -14.30
C SER A 138 -6.50 24.90 -14.35
N SER A 139 -7.42 25.03 -15.31
CA SER A 139 -8.23 26.25 -15.46
C SER A 139 -9.47 26.27 -14.59
N ALA A 140 -9.87 25.12 -14.03
CA ALA A 140 -11.11 25.00 -13.26
C ALA A 140 -11.19 25.99 -12.09
N ASN A 141 -12.25 26.80 -12.09
CA ASN A 141 -12.58 27.70 -10.98
C ASN A 141 -13.35 26.95 -9.87
N LYS A 142 -13.65 27.63 -8.76
CA LYS A 142 -14.34 27.01 -7.61
C LYS A 142 -15.67 26.35 -7.96
N GLN A 143 -16.49 26.97 -8.81
CA GLN A 143 -17.78 26.43 -9.22
C GLN A 143 -17.61 25.22 -10.14
N GLN A 144 -16.68 25.29 -11.09
CA GLN A 144 -16.39 24.19 -12.01
C GLN A 144 -15.86 22.96 -11.26
N ARG A 145 -14.95 23.13 -10.29
CA ARG A 145 -14.48 22.05 -9.41
C ARG A 145 -15.63 21.42 -8.62
N SER A 146 -16.56 22.24 -8.13
CA SER A 146 -17.76 21.75 -7.45
C SER A 146 -18.70 20.97 -8.37
N THR A 147 -18.81 21.33 -9.65
CA THR A 147 -19.57 20.56 -10.64
C THR A 147 -18.92 19.19 -10.89
N MET A 148 -17.58 19.17 -11.01
CA MET A 148 -16.83 17.96 -11.34
C MET A 148 -16.78 16.95 -10.19
N ALA A 149 -16.47 17.41 -8.97
CA ALA A 149 -16.16 16.53 -7.85
C ALA A 149 -16.95 16.87 -6.56
N GLY A 150 -17.76 17.92 -6.57
CA GLY A 150 -18.49 18.38 -5.38
C GLY A 150 -17.57 18.57 -4.18
N ASN A 151 -17.94 17.95 -3.06
CA ASN A 151 -17.17 17.99 -1.81
C ASN A 151 -15.83 17.22 -1.89
N ALA A 152 -15.64 16.35 -2.89
CA ALA A 152 -14.41 15.59 -3.09
C ALA A 152 -13.33 16.36 -3.88
N SER A 153 -13.53 17.67 -4.13
CA SER A 153 -12.56 18.51 -4.85
C SER A 153 -11.14 18.45 -4.24
N PHE A 154 -11.01 18.48 -2.92
CA PHE A 154 -9.70 18.36 -2.25
C PHE A 154 -9.04 17.01 -2.56
N SER A 155 -9.79 15.91 -2.42
CA SER A 155 -9.28 14.56 -2.70
C SER A 155 -8.85 14.38 -4.15
N LEU A 156 -9.61 14.96 -5.09
CA LEU A 156 -9.27 14.96 -6.51
C LEU A 156 -7.91 15.62 -6.76
N TYR A 157 -7.71 16.86 -6.29
CA TYR A 157 -6.44 17.55 -6.50
C TYR A 157 -5.29 16.99 -5.66
N CYS A 158 -5.59 16.29 -4.56
CA CYS A 158 -4.59 15.56 -3.80
C CYS A 158 -4.05 14.39 -4.65
N LEU A 159 -4.93 13.62 -5.28
CA LEU A 159 -4.55 12.54 -6.19
C LEU A 159 -3.80 13.06 -7.42
N LEU A 160 -4.35 14.07 -8.10
CA LEU A 160 -3.71 14.66 -9.29
C LEU A 160 -2.34 15.29 -8.94
N GLY A 161 -2.22 15.94 -7.78
CA GLY A 161 -0.97 16.48 -7.26
C GLY A 161 0.08 15.38 -7.09
N GLU A 162 -0.24 14.30 -6.39
CA GLU A 162 0.66 13.16 -6.17
C GLU A 162 1.08 12.47 -7.48
N VAL A 163 0.14 12.22 -8.40
CA VAL A 163 0.45 11.63 -9.71
C VAL A 163 1.32 12.57 -10.54
N SER A 164 1.05 13.87 -10.54
CA SER A 164 1.89 14.82 -11.28
C SER A 164 3.29 14.95 -10.68
N MET A 165 3.43 14.87 -9.34
CA MET A 165 4.73 14.89 -8.67
C MET A 165 5.57 13.66 -9.01
N SER A 166 4.95 12.48 -9.14
CA SER A 166 5.66 11.25 -9.52
C SER A 166 6.13 11.27 -10.98
N ILE A 167 5.39 11.92 -11.88
CA ILE A 167 5.81 12.13 -13.28
C ILE A 167 6.92 13.18 -13.35
N SER A 168 6.67 14.38 -12.81
CA SER A 168 7.62 15.50 -12.85
C SER A 168 7.30 16.54 -11.79
N ALA A 169 7.92 16.40 -10.62
CA ALA A 169 7.76 17.33 -9.49
C ALA A 169 8.12 18.79 -9.80
N THR A 170 8.88 19.08 -10.85
CA THR A 170 9.28 20.46 -11.22
C THR A 170 8.40 21.09 -12.30
N SER A 171 7.40 20.38 -12.81
CA SER A 171 6.54 20.86 -13.90
C SER A 171 5.61 22.01 -13.49
N ASP A 172 5.19 22.83 -14.47
CA ASP A 172 4.16 23.85 -14.25
C ASP A 172 2.78 23.23 -13.95
N VAL A 173 2.51 22.05 -14.51
CA VAL A 173 1.28 21.28 -14.27
C VAL A 173 1.15 20.89 -12.79
N THR A 174 2.22 20.37 -12.21
CA THR A 174 2.25 19.99 -10.78
C THR A 174 1.97 21.19 -9.88
N VAL A 175 2.60 22.33 -10.18
CA VAL A 175 2.36 23.57 -9.42
C VAL A 175 0.89 24.00 -9.53
N SER A 176 0.34 24.02 -10.75
CA SER A 176 -1.07 24.35 -10.98
C SER A 176 -2.01 23.47 -10.17
N PHE A 177 -1.81 22.14 -10.18
CA PHE A 177 -2.65 21.22 -9.41
C PHE A 177 -2.52 21.40 -7.90
N LEU A 178 -1.32 21.66 -7.39
CA LEU A 178 -1.12 21.92 -5.96
C LEU A 178 -1.67 23.29 -5.53
N GLU A 179 -1.67 24.30 -6.40
CA GLU A 179 -2.37 25.56 -6.14
C GLU A 179 -3.89 25.34 -6.04
N LYS A 180 -4.46 24.53 -6.95
CA LYS A 180 -5.87 24.13 -6.87
C LYS A 180 -6.17 23.30 -5.62
N LEU A 181 -5.24 22.48 -5.16
CA LEU A 181 -5.35 21.73 -3.90
C LEU A 181 -5.46 22.68 -2.70
N VAL A 182 -4.61 23.71 -2.64
CA VAL A 182 -4.65 24.75 -1.59
C VAL A 182 -5.98 25.49 -1.61
N ASP A 183 -6.47 25.89 -2.79
CA ASP A 183 -7.77 26.55 -2.94
C ASP A 183 -8.95 25.67 -2.50
N SER A 184 -8.84 24.36 -2.71
CA SER A 184 -9.87 23.38 -2.40
C SER A 184 -9.87 22.95 -0.93
N ALA A 185 -8.90 23.35 -0.13
CA ALA A 185 -8.80 22.98 1.28
C ALA A 185 -9.82 23.73 2.16
N SER A 186 -10.75 23.00 2.77
CA SER A 186 -11.73 23.55 3.71
C SER A 186 -11.17 23.62 5.13
N ASP A 187 -10.47 22.57 5.55
CA ASP A 187 -10.11 22.36 6.95
C ASP A 187 -8.65 22.72 7.24
N SER A 188 -8.32 23.02 8.51
CA SER A 188 -6.94 23.36 8.91
C SER A 188 -5.94 22.24 8.55
N ARG A 189 -6.32 20.97 8.74
CA ARG A 189 -5.49 19.81 8.38
C ARG A 189 -5.23 19.71 6.87
N GLN A 190 -6.25 19.96 6.05
CA GLN A 190 -6.12 19.99 4.59
C GLN A 190 -5.19 21.13 4.14
N LYS A 191 -5.34 22.32 4.74
CA LYS A 191 -4.47 23.48 4.47
C LYS A 191 -3.01 23.21 4.84
N GLN A 192 -2.77 22.59 5.99
CA GLN A 192 -1.44 22.19 6.45
C GLN A 192 -0.72 21.34 5.40
N LEU A 193 -1.38 20.27 4.93
CA LEU A 193 -0.82 19.34 3.94
C LEU A 193 -0.61 20.01 2.58
N ALA A 194 -1.63 20.69 2.07
CA ALA A 194 -1.60 21.32 0.75
C ALA A 194 -0.50 22.39 0.64
N LEU A 195 -0.38 23.26 1.67
CA LEU A 195 0.67 24.28 1.71
C LEU A 195 2.06 23.65 1.80
N HIS A 196 2.22 22.56 2.56
CA HIS A 196 3.50 21.86 2.67
C HIS A 196 3.92 21.23 1.35
N GLN A 197 3.03 20.51 0.66
CA GLN A 197 3.31 19.89 -0.64
C GLN A 197 3.68 20.96 -1.69
N LEU A 198 2.92 22.05 -1.78
CA LEU A 198 3.22 23.16 -2.69
C LEU A 198 4.58 23.80 -2.36
N ALA A 199 4.90 24.00 -1.08
CA ALA A 199 6.19 24.54 -0.65
C ALA A 199 7.36 23.63 -1.06
N CYS A 200 7.22 22.31 -0.94
CA CYS A 200 8.21 21.33 -1.38
C CYS A 200 8.47 21.42 -2.89
N VAL A 201 7.42 21.51 -3.71
CA VAL A 201 7.55 21.68 -5.16
C VAL A 201 8.21 23.00 -5.53
N ARG A 202 7.82 24.12 -4.89
CA ARG A 202 8.46 25.43 -5.09
C ARG A 202 9.94 25.41 -4.70
N LEU A 203 10.30 24.69 -3.62
CA LEU A 203 11.69 24.49 -3.24
C LEU A 203 12.48 23.72 -4.30
N LEU A 204 11.93 22.65 -4.86
CA LEU A 204 12.57 21.86 -5.94
C LEU A 204 12.78 22.70 -7.20
N ARG A 205 11.85 23.61 -7.53
CA ARG A 205 11.97 24.58 -8.62
C ARG A 205 12.95 25.73 -8.34
N LYS A 206 13.50 25.81 -7.13
CA LYS A 206 14.39 26.88 -6.64
C LYS A 206 13.69 28.24 -6.47
N ASP A 207 12.36 28.25 -6.35
CA ASP A 207 11.57 29.44 -6.01
C ASP A 207 11.64 29.71 -4.49
N HIS A 208 12.84 30.05 -3.99
CA HIS A 208 13.14 30.04 -2.56
C HIS A 208 12.26 30.99 -1.73
N ALA A 209 11.93 32.17 -2.25
CA ALA A 209 11.12 33.17 -1.54
C ALA A 209 9.67 32.68 -1.34
N GLU A 210 9.09 32.10 -2.40
CA GLU A 210 7.73 31.58 -2.36
C GLU A 210 7.65 30.30 -1.51
N ALA A 211 8.64 29.41 -1.63
CA ALA A 211 8.76 28.24 -0.76
C ALA A 211 8.84 28.63 0.74
N GLU A 212 9.64 29.64 1.09
CA GLU A 212 9.75 30.14 2.46
C GLU A 212 8.42 30.66 3.00
N ARG A 213 7.69 31.44 2.20
CA ARG A 213 6.36 31.96 2.56
C ARG A 213 5.37 30.82 2.81
N LEU A 214 5.34 29.82 1.94
CA LEU A 214 4.44 28.67 2.06
C LEU A 214 4.80 27.75 3.23
N PHE A 215 6.09 27.47 3.47
CA PHE A 215 6.52 26.70 4.64
C PHE A 215 6.16 27.41 5.95
N ASN A 216 6.34 28.72 6.04
CA ASN A 216 5.92 29.52 7.20
C ASN A 216 4.40 29.46 7.39
N ALA A 217 3.62 29.56 6.32
CA ALA A 217 2.16 29.45 6.39
C ALA A 217 1.72 28.05 6.86
N ALA A 218 2.34 26.98 6.33
CA ALA A 218 2.07 25.61 6.75
C ALA A 218 2.45 25.37 8.22
N PHE A 219 3.61 25.86 8.65
CA PHE A 219 4.08 25.76 10.04
C PHE A 219 3.14 26.51 11.01
N THR A 220 2.75 27.74 10.66
CA THR A 220 1.78 28.53 11.43
C THR A 220 0.41 27.86 11.50
N ALA A 221 -0.01 27.18 10.44
CA ALA A 221 -1.23 26.38 10.43
C ALA A 221 -1.17 25.12 11.30
N GLY A 222 0.03 24.72 11.76
CA GLY A 222 0.26 23.58 12.66
C GLY A 222 1.09 22.43 12.08
N HIS A 223 1.56 22.53 10.83
CA HIS A 223 2.37 21.49 10.19
C HIS A 223 3.84 21.55 10.65
N VAL A 224 4.14 20.86 11.75
CA VAL A 224 5.45 20.91 12.42
C VAL A 224 6.60 20.56 11.46
N TYR A 225 6.42 19.57 10.59
CA TYR A 225 7.47 19.11 9.67
C TYR A 225 7.88 20.18 8.63
N SER A 226 7.04 21.20 8.39
CA SER A 226 7.40 22.32 7.50
C SER A 226 8.60 23.14 7.99
N VAL A 227 8.95 23.06 9.28
CA VAL A 227 10.18 23.67 9.82
C VAL A 227 11.43 23.17 9.10
N VAL A 228 11.42 21.93 8.61
CA VAL A 228 12.53 21.32 7.86
C VAL A 228 12.79 22.08 6.56
N GLY A 229 11.73 22.47 5.85
CA GLY A 229 11.82 23.28 4.64
C GLY A 229 12.50 24.62 4.92
N LEU A 230 12.12 25.29 6.01
CA LEU A 230 12.73 26.55 6.46
C LEU A 230 14.20 26.36 6.85
N ALA A 231 14.53 25.30 7.60
CA ALA A 231 15.89 24.97 7.99
C ALA A 231 16.80 24.70 6.77
N ARG A 232 16.29 23.97 5.77
CA ARG A 232 17.01 23.69 4.52
C ARG A 232 17.23 24.98 3.71
N LEU A 233 16.22 25.84 3.59
CA LEU A 233 16.33 27.15 2.93
C LEU A 233 17.36 28.06 3.62
N ALA A 234 17.36 28.10 4.95
CA ALA A 234 18.35 28.86 5.72
C ALA A 234 19.77 28.31 5.52
N SER A 235 19.93 26.99 5.44
CA SER A 235 21.22 26.37 5.17
C SER A 235 21.72 26.63 3.75
N LEU A 236 20.83 26.73 2.75
CA LEU A 236 21.20 27.15 1.40
C LEU A 236 21.75 28.58 1.38
N ARG A 237 21.27 29.44 2.30
CA ARG A 237 21.80 30.79 2.55
C ARG A 237 23.06 30.78 3.46
N SER A 238 23.67 29.62 3.67
CA SER A 238 24.84 29.41 4.53
C SER A 238 24.63 29.74 6.02
N ASN A 239 23.39 29.77 6.51
CA ASN A 239 23.08 30.06 7.92
C ASN A 239 22.71 28.78 8.69
N LYS A 240 23.70 27.90 8.90
CA LYS A 240 23.52 26.63 9.63
C LYS A 240 23.06 26.85 11.08
N HIS A 241 23.52 27.90 11.75
CA HIS A 241 23.14 28.21 13.14
C HIS A 241 21.65 28.51 13.27
N TYR A 242 21.08 29.29 12.34
CA TYR A 242 19.65 29.56 12.33
C TYR A 242 18.84 28.28 12.06
N SER A 243 19.30 27.41 11.15
CA SER A 243 18.68 26.10 10.90
C SER A 243 18.60 25.24 12.17
N LEU A 244 19.70 25.20 12.95
CA LEU A 244 19.75 24.48 14.22
C LEU A 244 18.81 25.08 15.27
N ASN A 245 18.78 26.40 15.41
CA ASN A 245 17.88 27.09 16.35
C ASN A 245 16.40 26.81 16.04
N LEU A 246 16.03 26.80 14.75
CA LEU A 246 14.67 26.44 14.34
C LEU A 246 14.30 25.03 14.77
N LEU A 247 15.18 24.05 14.53
CA LEU A 247 14.93 22.66 14.93
C LEU A 247 14.90 22.49 16.45
N ASP A 248 15.83 23.12 17.18
CA ASP A 248 15.90 23.05 18.64
C ASP A 248 14.65 23.67 19.28
N SER A 249 14.08 24.73 18.69
CA SER A 249 12.80 25.30 19.15
C SER A 249 11.64 24.30 19.07
N VAL A 250 11.57 23.52 17.99
CA VAL A 250 10.53 22.49 17.81
C VAL A 250 10.78 21.30 18.73
N MET A 251 12.03 20.87 18.89
CA MET A 251 12.42 19.77 19.77
C MET A 251 12.20 20.10 21.25
N SER A 252 12.24 21.38 21.64
CA SER A 252 11.96 21.80 23.03
C SER A 252 10.47 21.84 23.36
N SER A 253 9.61 22.07 22.36
CA SER A 253 8.16 22.24 22.55
C SER A 253 7.38 20.92 22.48
N ARG A 254 7.98 19.85 21.95
CA ARG A 254 7.33 18.57 21.71
C ARG A 254 8.26 17.40 22.00
N TRP A 255 7.70 16.20 22.10
CA TRP A 255 8.49 14.98 22.18
C TRP A 255 9.35 14.82 20.90
N PRO A 256 10.68 14.72 21.02
CA PRO A 256 11.55 14.70 19.86
C PRO A 256 11.42 13.36 19.12
N LEU A 257 11.29 13.44 17.80
CA LEU A 257 11.14 12.28 16.90
C LEU A 257 12.44 11.98 16.16
N GLY A 258 12.61 10.75 15.67
CA GLY A 258 13.83 10.33 14.97
C GLY A 258 14.20 11.22 13.78
N TRP A 259 13.21 11.64 12.98
CA TRP A 259 13.45 12.54 11.84
C TRP A 259 14.03 13.90 12.26
N MET A 260 13.72 14.41 13.46
CA MET A 260 14.24 15.70 13.94
C MET A 260 15.74 15.62 14.14
N TYR A 261 16.21 14.54 14.76
CA TYR A 261 17.64 14.27 14.93
C TYR A 261 18.34 14.00 13.60
N GLN A 262 17.69 13.30 12.67
CA GLN A 262 18.22 13.09 11.32
C GLN A 262 18.43 14.41 10.58
N GLU A 263 17.44 15.30 10.57
CA GLU A 263 17.55 16.61 9.92
C GLU A 263 18.59 17.49 10.62
N ARG A 264 18.63 17.49 11.96
CA ARG A 264 19.64 18.22 12.73
C ARG A 264 21.07 17.78 12.37
N ALA A 265 21.27 16.47 12.17
CA ALA A 265 22.56 15.90 11.77
C ALA A 265 23.05 16.37 10.39
N LEU A 266 22.17 16.91 9.52
CA LEU A 266 22.59 17.47 8.23
C LEU A 266 23.38 18.78 8.38
N TYR A 267 23.17 19.51 9.47
CA TYR A 267 23.80 20.81 9.74
C TYR A 267 24.98 20.72 10.71
N LEU A 268 25.24 19.54 11.27
CA LEU A 268 26.36 19.26 12.16
C LEU A 268 27.47 18.52 11.42
N ASP A 269 28.68 18.60 11.97
CA ASP A 269 29.88 17.98 11.43
C ASP A 269 30.51 17.01 12.47
N GLY A 270 31.35 16.09 12.00
CA GLY A 270 32.13 15.18 12.86
C GLY A 270 31.30 14.24 13.74
N ASP A 271 31.72 14.08 14.99
CA ASP A 271 31.13 13.14 15.95
C ASP A 271 29.71 13.54 16.37
N SER A 272 29.45 14.85 16.50
CA SER A 272 28.10 15.36 16.81
C SER A 272 27.08 14.94 15.75
N LYS A 273 27.48 14.84 14.48
CA LYS A 273 26.62 14.29 13.42
C LYS A 273 26.28 12.83 13.67
N LEU A 274 27.28 12.00 13.99
CA LEU A 274 27.08 10.57 14.27
C LEU A 274 26.20 10.35 15.51
N GLU A 275 26.39 11.13 16.57
CA GLU A 275 25.55 11.06 17.77
C GLU A 275 24.07 11.35 17.47
N ASN A 276 23.79 12.38 16.67
CA ASN A 276 22.41 12.69 16.29
C ASN A 276 21.83 11.59 15.38
N LEU A 277 22.62 11.01 14.48
CA LEU A 277 22.16 9.89 13.64
C LEU A 277 21.91 8.61 14.47
N ASN A 278 22.73 8.34 15.48
CA ASN A 278 22.49 7.21 16.39
C ASN A 278 21.18 7.41 17.17
N LYS A 279 20.94 8.61 17.71
CA LYS A 279 19.66 8.96 18.35
C LYS A 279 18.47 8.86 17.39
N ALA A 280 18.67 9.24 16.12
CA ALA A 280 17.63 9.10 15.10
C ALA A 280 17.25 7.62 14.90
N THR A 281 18.25 6.73 14.79
CA THR A 281 18.03 5.27 14.66
C THR A 281 17.44 4.65 15.93
N GLU A 282 17.79 5.13 17.13
CA GLU A 282 17.20 4.66 18.39
C GLU A 282 15.70 4.99 18.49
N LEU A 283 15.30 6.18 18.02
CA LEU A 283 13.92 6.64 18.07
C LEU A 283 13.08 6.11 16.90
N ASP A 284 13.68 6.01 15.72
CA ASP A 284 13.06 5.50 14.51
C ASP A 284 14.07 4.66 13.71
N PRO A 285 14.07 3.32 13.92
CA PRO A 285 14.94 2.41 13.20
C PRO A 285 14.66 2.30 11.70
N THR A 286 13.52 2.81 11.22
CA THR A 286 13.08 2.69 9.81
C THR A 286 13.66 3.77 8.90
N LEU A 287 14.28 4.79 9.50
CA LEU A 287 14.98 5.86 8.79
C LEU A 287 16.18 5.31 8.03
N THR A 288 16.18 5.49 6.72
CA THR A 288 17.22 4.93 5.83
C THR A 288 18.54 5.69 5.91
N TYR A 289 18.48 7.02 5.98
CA TYR A 289 19.66 7.89 5.88
C TYR A 289 20.75 7.61 6.95
N PRO A 290 20.45 7.38 8.24
CA PRO A 290 21.45 7.05 9.25
C PRO A 290 22.29 5.82 8.91
N TYR A 291 21.70 4.77 8.35
CA TYR A 291 22.43 3.55 7.94
C TYR A 291 23.29 3.83 6.71
N MET A 292 22.73 4.50 5.70
CA MET A 292 23.46 4.88 4.49
C MET A 292 24.68 5.74 4.80
N PHE A 293 24.52 6.75 5.68
CA PHE A 293 25.59 7.64 6.08
C PHE A 293 26.70 6.89 6.85
N ARG A 294 26.34 6.04 7.82
CA ARG A 294 27.31 5.24 8.59
C ARG A 294 28.07 4.27 7.69
N ALA A 295 27.36 3.56 6.80
CA ALA A 295 27.99 2.68 5.82
C ALA A 295 28.94 3.42 4.87
N ALA A 296 28.52 4.56 4.31
CA ALA A 296 29.38 5.38 3.46
C ALA A 296 30.60 5.93 4.22
N SER A 297 30.44 6.30 5.50
CA SER A 297 31.55 6.71 6.35
C SER A 297 32.53 5.57 6.65
N LEU A 298 32.03 4.34 6.84
CA LEU A 298 32.86 3.15 7.04
C LEU A 298 33.60 2.75 5.76
N MET A 299 32.94 2.84 4.60
CA MET A 299 33.58 2.67 3.29
C MET A 299 34.74 3.65 3.09
N LYS A 300 34.56 4.93 3.44
CA LYS A 300 35.64 5.94 3.40
C LYS A 300 36.81 5.60 4.33
N ARG A 301 36.55 4.89 5.42
CA ARG A 301 37.56 4.40 6.39
C ARG A 301 38.14 3.02 6.01
N GLN A 302 37.82 2.51 4.81
CA GLN A 302 38.24 1.19 4.32
C GLN A 302 37.74 -0.01 5.17
N SER A 303 36.71 0.18 5.98
CA SER A 303 36.07 -0.89 6.76
C SER A 303 34.85 -1.44 6.01
N VAL A 304 35.08 -2.15 4.90
CA VAL A 304 34.04 -2.57 3.95
C VAL A 304 33.08 -3.60 4.57
N GLU A 305 33.59 -4.54 5.36
CA GLU A 305 32.76 -5.55 6.04
C GLU A 305 31.83 -4.90 7.07
N ALA A 306 32.31 -3.90 7.81
CA ALA A 306 31.48 -3.15 8.74
C ALA A 306 30.39 -2.34 8.02
N ALA A 307 30.71 -1.75 6.86
CA ALA A 307 29.72 -1.08 6.03
C ALA A 307 28.64 -2.05 5.52
N LEU A 308 29.04 -3.25 5.07
CA LEU A 308 28.12 -4.31 4.67
C LEU A 308 27.21 -4.74 5.82
N MET A 309 27.73 -4.90 7.03
CA MET A 309 26.91 -5.26 8.18
C MET A 309 25.85 -4.18 8.48
N GLU A 310 26.21 -2.90 8.42
CA GLU A 310 25.26 -1.79 8.61
C GLU A 310 24.16 -1.76 7.54
N ILE A 311 24.50 -1.96 6.26
CA ILE A 311 23.50 -1.99 5.19
C ILE A 311 22.63 -3.25 5.25
N ASN A 312 23.21 -4.41 5.59
CA ASN A 312 22.44 -5.64 5.77
C ASN A 312 21.46 -5.54 6.95
N ARG A 313 21.76 -4.72 7.96
CA ARG A 313 20.84 -4.49 9.08
C ARG A 313 19.53 -3.87 8.61
N ILE A 314 19.57 -2.81 7.78
CA ILE A 314 18.34 -2.20 7.24
C ILE A 314 17.66 -3.08 6.19
N LEU A 315 18.44 -3.66 5.27
CA LEU A 315 17.89 -4.57 4.25
C LEU A 315 17.32 -5.87 4.83
N GLY A 316 17.59 -6.18 6.09
CA GLY A 316 17.01 -7.32 6.80
C GLY A 316 15.51 -7.15 7.13
N PHE A 317 15.00 -5.92 7.18
CA PHE A 317 13.59 -5.63 7.50
C PHE A 317 12.94 -4.57 6.60
N LYS A 318 13.71 -3.88 5.74
CA LYS A 318 13.20 -2.87 4.81
C LYS A 318 14.00 -2.88 3.51
N LEU A 319 13.35 -3.27 2.42
CA LEU A 319 13.94 -3.25 1.08
C LEU A 319 13.95 -1.81 0.53
N VAL A 320 15.13 -1.27 0.24
CA VAL A 320 15.32 0.09 -0.26
C VAL A 320 16.36 0.10 -1.38
N LEU A 321 16.05 0.69 -2.53
CA LEU A 321 16.90 0.67 -3.74
C LEU A 321 18.26 1.32 -3.50
N GLU A 322 18.29 2.45 -2.81
CA GLU A 322 19.54 3.17 -2.49
C GLU A 322 20.43 2.37 -1.54
N CYS A 323 19.85 1.56 -0.66
CA CYS A 323 20.61 0.65 0.19
C CYS A 323 21.17 -0.54 -0.60
N LEU A 324 20.41 -1.09 -1.57
CA LEU A 324 20.92 -2.10 -2.49
C LEU A 324 22.07 -1.56 -3.35
N GLU A 325 21.96 -0.30 -3.81
CA GLU A 325 23.04 0.36 -4.53
C GLU A 325 24.31 0.49 -3.68
N LEU A 326 24.19 0.92 -2.42
CA LEU A 326 25.35 0.99 -1.52
C LEU A 326 25.94 -0.40 -1.23
N ARG A 327 25.09 -1.43 -1.05
CA ARG A 327 25.55 -2.80 -0.83
C ARG A 327 26.29 -3.35 -2.06
N PHE A 328 25.75 -3.09 -3.25
CA PHE A 328 26.41 -3.38 -4.51
C PHE A 328 27.80 -2.75 -4.59
N CYS A 329 27.94 -1.46 -4.25
CA CYS A 329 29.25 -0.81 -4.20
C CYS A 329 30.20 -1.45 -3.19
N CYS A 330 29.69 -1.92 -2.05
CA CYS A 330 30.51 -2.64 -1.07
C CYS A 330 30.98 -3.99 -1.60
N TYR A 331 30.12 -4.76 -2.29
CA TYR A 331 30.52 -6.03 -2.90
C TYR A 331 31.53 -5.85 -4.02
N LEU A 332 31.40 -4.80 -4.84
CA LEU A 332 32.44 -4.45 -5.81
C LEU A 332 33.78 -4.16 -5.13
N ALA A 333 33.78 -3.47 -3.99
CA ALA A 333 35.00 -3.21 -3.23
C ALA A 333 35.61 -4.47 -2.58
N LEU A 334 34.79 -5.50 -2.32
CA LEU A 334 35.24 -6.83 -1.87
C LEU A 334 35.57 -7.79 -3.03
N GLU A 335 35.40 -7.36 -4.28
CA GLU A 335 35.51 -8.21 -5.48
C GLU A 335 34.54 -9.40 -5.49
N ASP A 336 33.43 -9.33 -4.75
CA ASP A 336 32.35 -10.32 -4.79
C ASP A 336 31.35 -9.99 -5.91
N TYR A 337 31.77 -10.25 -7.14
CA TYR A 337 30.96 -9.96 -8.33
C TYR A 337 29.65 -10.76 -8.38
N ARG A 338 29.59 -11.94 -7.74
CA ARG A 338 28.38 -12.77 -7.68
C ARG A 338 27.30 -12.09 -6.84
N ALA A 339 27.65 -11.65 -5.63
CA ALA A 339 26.71 -10.93 -4.78
C ALA A 339 26.33 -9.55 -5.35
N ALA A 340 27.27 -8.87 -6.00
CA ALA A 340 27.02 -7.62 -6.70
C ALA A 340 26.02 -7.80 -7.87
N LEU A 341 26.15 -8.87 -8.65
CA LEU A 341 25.23 -9.17 -9.75
C LEU A 341 23.80 -9.41 -9.24
N CYS A 342 23.64 -10.14 -8.13
CA CYS A 342 22.35 -10.33 -7.48
C CYS A 342 21.70 -9.00 -7.10
N ASP A 343 22.45 -8.06 -6.49
CA ASP A 343 21.89 -6.78 -6.05
C ASP A 343 21.46 -5.89 -7.23
N VAL A 344 22.25 -5.81 -8.30
CA VAL A 344 21.86 -5.03 -9.50
C VAL A 344 20.67 -5.68 -10.21
N GLN A 345 20.63 -7.01 -10.26
CA GLN A 345 19.49 -7.71 -10.83
C GLN A 345 18.21 -7.44 -10.02
N ALA A 346 18.29 -7.44 -8.68
CA ALA A 346 17.16 -7.07 -7.83
C ALA A 346 16.71 -5.62 -8.07
N ILE A 347 17.65 -4.67 -8.17
CA ILE A 347 17.34 -3.26 -8.49
C ILE A 347 16.61 -3.15 -9.83
N LEU A 348 17.12 -3.80 -10.87
CA LEU A 348 16.52 -3.75 -12.21
C LEU A 348 15.16 -4.39 -12.30
N THR A 349 14.87 -5.33 -11.40
CA THR A 349 13.56 -5.93 -11.32
C THR A 349 12.59 -5.01 -10.61
N LEU A 350 12.99 -4.41 -9.49
CA LEU A 350 12.22 -3.41 -8.76
C LEU A 350 11.95 -2.15 -9.59
N ALA A 351 12.94 -1.68 -10.33
CA ALA A 351 12.88 -0.50 -11.17
C ALA A 351 13.72 -0.71 -12.45
N PRO A 352 13.09 -1.11 -13.57
CA PRO A 352 13.80 -1.43 -14.83
C PRO A 352 14.65 -0.30 -15.40
N ASP A 353 14.25 0.95 -15.16
CA ASP A 353 14.95 2.14 -15.65
C ASP A 353 15.72 2.86 -14.54
N TYR A 354 16.01 2.17 -13.44
CA TYR A 354 16.80 2.71 -12.35
C TYR A 354 18.19 3.15 -12.81
N ARG A 355 18.60 4.32 -12.34
CA ARG A 355 19.92 4.89 -12.60
C ARG A 355 20.68 5.03 -11.28
N MET A 356 21.77 4.29 -11.19
CA MET A 356 22.66 4.27 -10.03
C MET A 356 23.59 5.50 -10.05
N ILE A 357 24.24 5.73 -8.91
CA ILE A 357 25.25 6.76 -8.68
C ILE A 357 24.63 8.15 -8.89
N GLY A 358 23.51 8.38 -8.19
CA GLY A 358 22.77 9.65 -8.26
C GLY A 358 22.24 9.96 -9.66
N GLY A 359 21.76 8.95 -10.39
CA GLY A 359 21.14 9.12 -11.71
C GLY A 359 22.12 9.16 -12.90
N ARG A 360 23.41 8.92 -12.69
CA ARG A 360 24.44 9.06 -13.73
C ARG A 360 24.58 7.85 -14.63
N VAL A 361 24.47 6.64 -14.08
CA VAL A 361 24.74 5.40 -14.80
C VAL A 361 23.50 4.51 -14.77
N ALA A 362 23.08 4.00 -15.93
CA ALA A 362 21.95 3.07 -15.96
C ALA A 362 22.34 1.75 -15.29
N ALA A 363 21.51 1.22 -14.40
CA ALA A 363 21.79 -0.04 -13.71
C ALA A 363 22.00 -1.21 -14.71
N LYS A 364 21.34 -1.16 -15.87
CA LYS A 364 21.50 -2.12 -16.98
C LYS A 364 22.96 -2.20 -17.47
N GLN A 365 23.67 -1.08 -17.53
CA GLN A 365 25.07 -1.03 -17.96
C GLN A 365 26.00 -1.65 -16.91
N LEU A 366 25.78 -1.33 -15.63
CA LEU A 366 26.55 -1.92 -14.54
C LEU A 366 26.32 -3.43 -14.44
N ARG A 367 25.10 -3.91 -14.68
CA ARG A 367 24.83 -5.35 -14.76
C ARG A 367 25.70 -6.03 -15.81
N THR A 368 25.78 -5.48 -17.01
CA THR A 368 26.60 -6.05 -18.09
C THR A 368 28.07 -6.11 -17.71
N LEU A 369 28.62 -5.05 -17.10
CA LEU A 369 30.01 -5.01 -16.64
C LEU A 369 30.31 -6.05 -15.55
N VAL A 370 29.41 -6.22 -14.58
CA VAL A 370 29.61 -7.22 -13.53
C VAL A 370 29.45 -8.64 -14.07
N MET A 371 28.53 -8.85 -15.03
CA MET A 371 28.31 -10.14 -15.66
C MET A 371 29.53 -10.66 -16.41
N GLU A 372 30.37 -9.79 -16.99
CA GLU A 372 31.64 -10.19 -17.63
C GLU A 372 32.63 -10.84 -16.63
N ASN A 373 32.49 -10.54 -15.34
CA ASN A 373 33.37 -11.04 -14.27
C ASN A 373 32.78 -12.26 -13.53
N VAL A 374 31.59 -12.74 -13.91
CA VAL A 374 30.91 -13.88 -13.27
C VAL A 374 30.75 -15.02 -14.28
N GLU A 375 31.25 -16.20 -13.94
CA GLU A 375 31.09 -17.41 -14.76
C GLU A 375 29.60 -17.77 -14.95
N GLN A 376 29.12 -17.79 -16.20
CA GLN A 376 27.88 -18.42 -16.71
C GLN A 376 26.65 -18.44 -15.76
N TRP A 377 26.39 -17.38 -14.99
CA TRP A 377 25.14 -17.27 -14.25
C TRP A 377 24.02 -16.80 -15.18
N THR A 378 22.94 -17.59 -15.24
CA THR A 378 21.71 -17.12 -15.84
C THR A 378 20.98 -16.19 -14.88
N THR A 379 20.02 -15.42 -15.39
CA THR A 379 19.10 -14.63 -14.55
C THR A 379 18.43 -15.51 -13.50
N ALA A 380 18.05 -16.73 -13.86
CA ALA A 380 17.46 -17.74 -12.98
C ALA A 380 18.37 -18.14 -11.79
N ASP A 381 19.69 -18.17 -11.98
CA ASP A 381 20.64 -18.50 -10.90
C ASP A 381 20.79 -17.33 -9.92
N CYS A 382 20.80 -16.08 -10.43
CA CYS A 382 20.76 -14.88 -9.60
C CYS A 382 19.51 -14.87 -8.73
N TRP A 383 18.37 -15.28 -9.31
CA TRP A 383 17.10 -15.37 -8.60
C TRP A 383 17.07 -16.44 -7.53
N MET A 384 17.65 -17.62 -7.79
CA MET A 384 17.77 -18.67 -6.78
C MET A 384 18.59 -18.20 -5.57
N GLN A 385 19.68 -17.47 -5.80
CA GLN A 385 20.52 -16.95 -4.71
C GLN A 385 19.83 -15.84 -3.92
N LEU A 386 19.10 -14.95 -4.60
CA LEU A 386 18.25 -13.95 -3.95
C LEU A 386 17.14 -14.61 -3.14
N TYR A 387 16.48 -15.62 -3.70
CA TYR A 387 15.44 -16.39 -3.03
C TYR A 387 15.99 -17.16 -1.82
N ASP A 388 17.11 -17.88 -1.90
CA ASP A 388 17.66 -18.60 -0.75
C ASP A 388 18.06 -17.63 0.37
N ARG A 389 18.55 -16.43 0.02
CA ARG A 389 18.89 -15.39 0.97
C ARG A 389 17.66 -14.72 1.59
N TRP A 390 16.63 -14.45 0.81
CA TRP A 390 15.43 -13.72 1.24
C TRP A 390 14.24 -14.59 1.65
N SER A 391 14.17 -15.86 1.28
CA SER A 391 13.19 -16.83 1.81
C SER A 391 13.51 -17.27 3.23
N SER A 392 14.78 -17.09 3.65
CA SER A 392 15.19 -17.18 5.05
C SER A 392 14.69 -15.99 5.89
N VAL A 393 14.23 -14.92 5.24
CA VAL A 393 13.63 -13.72 5.83
C VAL A 393 12.12 -13.79 5.55
N ASP A 394 11.30 -13.85 6.60
CA ASP A 394 9.84 -13.88 6.45
C ASP A 394 9.31 -12.47 6.09
N ASP A 395 9.71 -11.90 4.94
CA ASP A 395 9.33 -10.54 4.52
C ASP A 395 8.55 -10.51 3.20
N ILE A 396 7.60 -9.56 3.13
CA ILE A 396 6.76 -9.21 1.98
C ILE A 396 7.63 -8.75 0.79
N GLY A 397 8.83 -8.22 1.06
CA GLY A 397 9.84 -7.89 0.06
C GLY A 397 10.25 -9.09 -0.81
N SER A 398 10.34 -10.29 -0.21
CA SER A 398 10.64 -11.54 -0.92
C SER A 398 9.55 -11.86 -1.96
N LEU A 399 8.28 -11.59 -1.65
CA LEU A 399 7.17 -11.72 -2.60
C LEU A 399 7.19 -10.66 -3.70
N SER A 400 7.54 -9.40 -3.38
CA SER A 400 7.61 -8.32 -4.38
C SER A 400 8.61 -8.59 -5.49
N VAL A 401 9.73 -9.18 -5.12
CA VAL A 401 10.81 -9.59 -6.02
C VAL A 401 10.35 -10.78 -6.88
N ILE A 402 9.65 -11.75 -6.28
CA ILE A 402 9.02 -12.86 -7.01
C ILE A 402 7.94 -12.34 -7.98
N TYR A 403 7.20 -11.28 -7.65
CA TYR A 403 6.18 -10.71 -8.54
C TYR A 403 6.77 -10.15 -9.83
N GLN A 404 7.82 -9.34 -9.74
CA GLN A 404 8.44 -8.75 -10.93
C GLN A 404 9.34 -9.75 -11.68
N MET A 405 9.82 -10.81 -11.01
CA MET A 405 10.40 -11.97 -11.70
C MET A 405 9.40 -12.61 -12.67
N LEU A 406 8.15 -12.83 -12.22
CA LEU A 406 7.08 -13.43 -13.00
C LEU A 406 6.68 -12.59 -14.22
N GLU A 407 6.73 -11.27 -14.12
CA GLU A 407 6.45 -10.34 -15.23
C GLU A 407 7.55 -10.35 -16.31
N SER A 408 8.79 -10.72 -15.96
CA SER A 408 9.95 -10.62 -16.86
C SER A 408 10.28 -11.91 -17.65
N ASP A 409 9.97 -13.10 -17.12
CA ASP A 409 10.27 -14.39 -17.78
C ASP A 409 9.21 -15.45 -17.44
N ALA A 410 8.06 -15.37 -18.14
CA ALA A 410 6.84 -16.13 -17.84
C ALA A 410 7.00 -17.66 -17.90
N ALA A 411 7.89 -18.19 -18.76
CA ALA A 411 8.07 -19.63 -18.93
C ALA A 411 8.87 -20.28 -17.78
N LYS A 412 9.77 -19.54 -17.14
CA LYS A 412 10.49 -19.98 -15.92
C LYS A 412 9.82 -19.50 -14.63
N GLY A 413 9.01 -18.44 -14.69
CA GLY A 413 8.16 -17.97 -13.61
C GLY A 413 7.25 -19.06 -13.01
N VAL A 414 6.78 -19.99 -13.83
CA VAL A 414 5.99 -21.16 -13.42
C VAL A 414 6.79 -22.20 -12.59
N LEU A 415 8.13 -22.22 -12.68
CA LEU A 415 8.97 -23.00 -11.76
C LEU A 415 9.08 -22.31 -10.38
N TYR A 416 9.05 -20.98 -10.34
CA TYR A 416 9.15 -20.16 -9.12
C TYR A 416 7.81 -19.88 -8.42
N PHE A 417 6.70 -20.10 -9.13
CA PHE A 417 5.34 -20.30 -8.60
C PHE A 417 5.28 -21.25 -7.39
N ARG A 418 6.21 -22.19 -7.26
CA ARG A 418 6.16 -23.29 -6.29
C ARG A 418 6.40 -22.87 -4.82
N GLN A 419 6.51 -21.57 -4.51
CA GLN A 419 7.06 -21.10 -3.23
C GLN A 419 6.37 -19.89 -2.56
N SER A 420 5.47 -19.13 -3.21
CA SER A 420 4.81 -17.97 -2.58
C SER A 420 3.34 -17.83 -3.00
N PHE A 421 2.43 -17.95 -2.03
CA PHE A 421 0.99 -17.85 -2.24
C PHE A 421 0.56 -16.40 -2.42
N ALA A 422 0.14 -16.07 -3.64
CA ALA A 422 -0.41 -14.77 -3.98
C ALA A 422 -1.37 -14.85 -5.17
N MET A 423 -2.48 -14.12 -5.07
CA MET A 423 -3.63 -14.27 -5.98
C MET A 423 -3.32 -13.92 -7.45
N ARG A 424 -2.53 -12.88 -7.70
CA ARG A 424 -2.20 -12.41 -9.07
C ARG A 424 -1.21 -13.35 -9.79
N SER A 425 -0.30 -13.98 -9.06
CA SER A 425 0.61 -14.99 -9.62
C SER A 425 -0.10 -16.30 -9.97
N LEU A 426 -1.12 -16.67 -9.19
CA LEU A 426 -1.94 -17.84 -9.51
C LEU A 426 -2.73 -17.64 -10.82
N GLN A 427 -3.18 -16.41 -11.08
CA GLN A 427 -3.87 -16.07 -12.34
C GLN A 427 -2.95 -16.19 -13.55
N LEU A 428 -1.72 -15.67 -13.50
CA LEU A 428 -0.75 -15.80 -14.58
C LEU A 428 -0.29 -17.26 -14.80
N ALA A 429 -0.09 -18.02 -13.73
CA ALA A 429 0.25 -19.44 -13.83
C ALA A 429 -0.87 -20.26 -14.46
N ARG A 430 -2.14 -19.92 -14.19
CA ARG A 430 -3.31 -20.50 -14.85
C ARG A 430 -3.31 -20.23 -16.36
N GLU A 431 -2.93 -19.03 -16.78
CA GLU A 431 -2.88 -18.64 -18.19
C GLU A 431 -1.76 -19.36 -18.96
N HIS A 432 -0.62 -19.61 -18.30
CA HIS A 432 0.54 -20.28 -18.87
C HIS A 432 0.65 -21.78 -18.57
N ALA A 433 -0.35 -22.39 -17.93
CA ALA A 433 -0.33 -23.81 -17.58
C ALA A 433 -0.25 -24.69 -18.84
N ALA A 434 0.74 -25.59 -18.88
CA ALA A 434 0.96 -26.48 -20.03
C ALA A 434 -0.05 -27.63 -20.08
N SER A 435 -0.67 -27.96 -18.94
CA SER A 435 -1.58 -29.09 -18.81
C SER A 435 -2.87 -28.74 -18.07
N GLN A 436 -3.94 -29.45 -18.40
CA GLN A 436 -5.26 -29.23 -17.80
C GLN A 436 -5.29 -29.52 -16.29
N HIS A 437 -4.50 -30.48 -15.81
CA HIS A 437 -4.44 -30.81 -14.38
C HIS A 437 -3.75 -29.69 -13.57
N GLU A 438 -2.65 -29.12 -14.06
CA GLU A 438 -1.99 -27.96 -13.42
C GLU A 438 -2.91 -26.75 -13.36
N ARG A 439 -3.65 -26.48 -14.45
CA ARG A 439 -4.63 -25.39 -14.49
C ARG A 439 -5.71 -25.55 -13.42
N LEU A 440 -6.22 -26.77 -13.21
CA LEU A 440 -7.21 -27.05 -12.18
C LEU A 440 -6.66 -26.86 -10.76
N VAL A 441 -5.39 -27.23 -10.53
CA VAL A 441 -4.72 -26.97 -9.24
C VAL A 441 -4.60 -25.46 -9.00
N TYR A 442 -4.23 -24.68 -10.00
CA TYR A 442 -4.10 -23.21 -9.85
C TYR A 442 -5.45 -22.54 -9.64
N GLU A 443 -6.49 -22.95 -10.38
CA GLU A 443 -7.88 -22.50 -10.13
C GLU A 443 -8.32 -22.84 -8.70
N GLY A 444 -7.99 -24.04 -8.22
CA GLY A 444 -8.34 -24.45 -6.87
C GLY A 444 -7.66 -23.63 -5.77
N TRP A 445 -6.37 -23.27 -5.93
CA TRP A 445 -5.69 -22.36 -4.99
C TRP A 445 -6.27 -20.94 -5.01
N ILE A 446 -6.67 -20.42 -6.18
CA ILE A 446 -7.33 -19.10 -6.26
C ILE A 446 -8.67 -19.13 -5.52
N LEU A 447 -9.44 -20.20 -5.70
CA LEU A 447 -10.72 -20.38 -5.01
C LEU A 447 -10.53 -20.52 -3.50
N TYR A 448 -9.51 -21.25 -3.06
CA TYR A 448 -9.13 -21.33 -1.64
C TYR A 448 -8.77 -19.95 -1.07
N ASP A 449 -7.88 -19.20 -1.73
CA ASP A 449 -7.45 -17.86 -1.27
C ASP A 449 -8.58 -16.82 -1.29
N THR A 450 -9.63 -17.04 -2.09
CA THR A 450 -10.83 -16.18 -2.15
C THR A 450 -11.95 -16.62 -1.20
N GLY A 451 -11.71 -17.64 -0.36
CA GLY A 451 -12.66 -18.15 0.63
C GLY A 451 -13.68 -19.17 0.10
N HIS A 452 -13.55 -19.62 -1.15
CA HIS A 452 -14.41 -20.62 -1.77
C HIS A 452 -13.82 -22.04 -1.62
N CYS A 453 -13.60 -22.47 -0.37
CA CYS A 453 -12.87 -23.70 -0.05
C CYS A 453 -13.49 -24.98 -0.65
N GLU A 454 -14.82 -25.08 -0.70
CA GLU A 454 -15.53 -26.25 -1.26
C GLU A 454 -15.31 -26.37 -2.77
N GLU A 455 -15.36 -25.27 -3.51
CA GLU A 455 -15.08 -25.26 -4.95
C GLU A 455 -13.60 -25.57 -5.20
N GLY A 456 -12.70 -25.05 -4.37
CA GLY A 456 -11.27 -25.40 -4.39
C GLY A 456 -11.02 -26.89 -4.19
N LEU A 457 -11.75 -27.53 -3.26
CA LEU A 457 -11.70 -28.97 -3.01
C LEU A 457 -12.13 -29.77 -4.24
N GLN A 458 -13.26 -29.41 -4.87
CA GLN A 458 -13.75 -30.08 -6.08
C GLN A 458 -12.74 -29.99 -7.24
N LYS A 459 -12.07 -28.84 -7.40
CA LYS A 459 -11.02 -28.66 -8.41
C LYS A 459 -9.80 -29.53 -8.13
N ALA A 460 -9.41 -29.68 -6.86
CA ALA A 460 -8.34 -30.58 -6.47
C ALA A 460 -8.70 -32.04 -6.79
N GLU A 461 -9.92 -32.47 -6.51
CA GLU A 461 -10.42 -33.81 -6.84
C GLU A 461 -10.45 -34.08 -8.34
N ALA A 462 -10.95 -33.11 -9.12
CA ALA A 462 -10.95 -33.19 -10.58
C ALA A 462 -9.52 -33.30 -11.14
N SER A 463 -8.56 -32.58 -10.56
CA SER A 463 -7.15 -32.72 -10.94
C SER A 463 -6.60 -34.10 -10.59
N ILE A 464 -6.85 -34.62 -9.39
CA ILE A 464 -6.37 -35.95 -8.95
C ILE A 464 -6.91 -37.06 -9.85
N ALA A 465 -8.17 -36.94 -10.29
CA ALA A 465 -8.81 -37.89 -11.20
C ALA A 465 -8.14 -37.94 -12.58
N ILE A 466 -7.56 -36.83 -13.04
CA ILE A 466 -6.80 -36.76 -14.30
C ILE A 466 -5.37 -37.27 -14.08
N GLN A 467 -4.68 -36.73 -13.09
CA GLN A 467 -3.30 -37.09 -12.77
C GLN A 467 -3.04 -36.94 -11.28
N ARG A 468 -2.54 -38.01 -10.67
CA ARG A 468 -2.07 -38.02 -9.28
C ARG A 468 -0.77 -37.21 -9.16
N SER A 469 -0.88 -35.94 -8.77
CA SER A 469 0.24 -35.04 -8.54
C SER A 469 0.36 -34.63 -7.07
N PHE A 470 1.58 -34.31 -6.63
CA PHE A 470 1.84 -33.84 -5.27
C PHE A 470 0.97 -32.61 -4.95
N GLU A 471 0.88 -31.67 -5.88
CA GLU A 471 0.21 -30.38 -5.70
C GLU A 471 -1.30 -30.52 -5.55
N ALA A 472 -1.92 -31.47 -6.24
CA ALA A 472 -3.35 -31.71 -6.15
C ALA A 472 -3.73 -32.38 -4.81
N PHE A 473 -2.94 -33.35 -4.34
CA PHE A 473 -3.12 -33.93 -2.99
C PHE A 473 -2.85 -32.90 -1.89
N PHE A 474 -1.83 -32.06 -2.05
CA PHE A 474 -1.49 -31.02 -1.09
C PHE A 474 -2.59 -29.95 -0.99
N LEU A 475 -3.11 -29.44 -2.13
CA LEU A 475 -4.26 -28.53 -2.14
C LEU A 475 -5.50 -29.16 -1.48
N LYS A 476 -5.80 -30.43 -1.81
CA LYS A 476 -6.94 -31.16 -1.21
C LYS A 476 -6.79 -31.26 0.31
N ALA A 477 -5.61 -31.58 0.81
CA ALA A 477 -5.33 -31.66 2.23
C ALA A 477 -5.53 -30.31 2.94
N TYR A 478 -5.09 -29.21 2.32
CA TYR A 478 -5.26 -27.85 2.86
C TYR A 478 -6.72 -27.41 2.90
N ALA A 479 -7.42 -27.50 1.76
CA ALA A 479 -8.82 -27.10 1.68
C ALA A 479 -9.69 -27.87 2.68
N LEU A 480 -9.41 -29.16 2.89
CA LEU A 480 -10.14 -30.02 3.81
C LEU A 480 -9.81 -29.75 5.28
N ALA A 481 -8.55 -29.42 5.60
CA ALA A 481 -8.15 -29.04 6.95
C ALA A 481 -8.81 -27.73 7.41
N ASP A 482 -9.02 -26.79 6.50
CA ASP A 482 -9.62 -25.48 6.80
C ASP A 482 -11.16 -25.54 6.84
N SER A 483 -11.77 -26.39 6.00
CA SER A 483 -13.23 -26.51 5.90
C SER A 483 -13.88 -27.28 7.06
N SER A 484 -13.11 -28.02 7.87
CA SER A 484 -13.69 -28.94 8.86
C SER A 484 -12.83 -29.12 10.12
N LEU A 485 -13.37 -28.69 11.28
CA LEU A 485 -12.74 -28.81 12.60
C LEU A 485 -12.94 -30.18 13.31
N GLU A 486 -13.47 -31.19 12.61
CA GLU A 486 -13.78 -32.48 13.23
C GLU A 486 -12.55 -33.40 13.37
N ALA A 487 -12.47 -34.17 14.46
CA ALA A 487 -11.37 -35.12 14.65
C ALA A 487 -11.29 -36.21 13.55
N SER A 488 -12.40 -36.51 12.87
CA SER A 488 -12.50 -37.45 11.74
C SER A 488 -11.76 -36.97 10.49
N THR A 489 -11.63 -35.65 10.30
CA THR A 489 -11.03 -35.06 9.10
C THR A 489 -9.50 -35.09 9.19
N SER A 490 -8.94 -35.00 10.40
CA SER A 490 -7.49 -35.11 10.66
C SER A 490 -6.87 -36.41 10.11
N ALA A 491 -7.54 -37.56 10.27
CA ALA A 491 -7.09 -38.85 9.74
C ALA A 491 -7.10 -38.88 8.20
N THR A 492 -8.08 -38.21 7.59
CA THR A 492 -8.19 -38.10 6.14
C THR A 492 -7.11 -37.17 5.58
N VAL A 493 -6.81 -36.06 6.26
CA VAL A 493 -5.71 -35.14 5.93
C VAL A 493 -4.35 -35.85 6.02
N VAL A 494 -4.12 -36.65 7.06
CA VAL A 494 -2.90 -37.47 7.20
C VAL A 494 -2.73 -38.39 6.00
N SER A 495 -3.78 -39.14 5.63
CA SER A 495 -3.77 -40.03 4.46
C SER A 495 -3.46 -39.28 3.15
N LEU A 496 -4.06 -38.09 2.96
CA LEU A 496 -3.81 -37.26 1.78
C LEU A 496 -2.37 -36.73 1.73
N LEU A 497 -1.79 -36.34 2.86
CA LEU A 497 -0.39 -35.89 2.93
C LEU A 497 0.60 -37.04 2.72
N GLU A 498 0.31 -38.24 3.22
CA GLU A 498 1.09 -39.44 2.94
C GLU A 498 1.04 -39.80 1.44
N ASP A 499 -0.14 -39.73 0.83
CA ASP A 499 -0.32 -39.93 -0.61
C ASP A 499 0.44 -38.87 -1.43
N ALA A 500 0.46 -37.62 -0.98
CA ALA A 500 1.29 -36.58 -1.59
C ALA A 500 2.78 -36.93 -1.53
N LEU A 501 3.28 -37.40 -0.37
CA LEU A 501 4.70 -37.76 -0.20
C LEU A 501 5.15 -38.94 -1.08
N ARG A 502 4.21 -39.82 -1.50
CA ARG A 502 4.47 -40.92 -2.45
C ARG A 502 4.64 -40.43 -3.89
N CYS A 503 4.17 -39.24 -4.23
CA CYS A 503 4.35 -38.65 -5.56
C CYS A 503 5.77 -38.09 -5.75
N PRO A 504 6.29 -38.05 -7.00
CA PRO A 504 7.54 -37.36 -7.29
C PRO A 504 7.41 -35.87 -7.00
N SER A 505 8.33 -35.33 -6.20
CA SER A 505 8.31 -33.93 -5.76
C SER A 505 9.70 -33.50 -5.27
N ASP A 506 9.93 -32.19 -5.26
CA ASP A 506 11.18 -31.55 -4.86
C ASP A 506 11.42 -31.64 -3.35
N ARG A 507 12.70 -31.57 -2.93
CA ARG A 507 13.08 -31.69 -1.51
C ARG A 507 12.35 -30.69 -0.61
N LEU A 508 12.18 -29.45 -1.06
CA LEU A 508 11.51 -28.40 -0.30
C LEU A 508 10.04 -28.72 -0.02
N ARG A 509 9.31 -29.17 -1.05
CA ARG A 509 7.89 -29.51 -0.97
C ARG A 509 7.63 -30.72 -0.10
N LYS A 510 8.48 -31.73 -0.22
CA LYS A 510 8.49 -32.87 0.70
C LYS A 510 8.73 -32.41 2.14
N GLY A 511 9.61 -31.42 2.34
CA GLY A 511 9.82 -30.73 3.61
C GLY A 511 8.57 -30.10 4.19
N GLN A 512 7.84 -29.33 3.38
CA GLN A 512 6.59 -28.68 3.78
C GLN A 512 5.50 -29.70 4.11
N ALA A 513 5.31 -30.73 3.27
CA ALA A 513 4.35 -31.80 3.54
C ALA A 513 4.67 -32.55 4.83
N LEU A 514 5.94 -32.90 5.09
CA LEU A 514 6.34 -33.54 6.34
C LEU A 514 6.16 -32.62 7.56
N ASN A 515 6.42 -31.33 7.43
CA ASN A 515 6.20 -30.35 8.51
C ASN A 515 4.72 -30.21 8.85
N ASN A 516 3.85 -30.15 7.84
CA ASN A 516 2.41 -30.07 8.03
C ASN A 516 1.83 -31.37 8.58
N LEU A 517 2.30 -32.52 8.09
CA LEU A 517 1.95 -33.82 8.62
C LEU A 517 2.32 -33.92 10.11
N GLY A 518 3.51 -33.44 10.48
CA GLY A 518 3.93 -33.32 11.88
C GLY A 518 3.00 -32.43 12.71
N SER A 519 2.47 -31.34 12.13
CA SER A 519 1.52 -30.45 12.83
C SER A 519 0.18 -31.12 13.08
N VAL A 520 -0.36 -31.82 12.07
CA VAL A 520 -1.60 -32.59 12.21
C VAL A 520 -1.44 -33.70 13.25
N TYR A 521 -0.30 -34.41 13.28
CA TYR A 521 -0.05 -35.40 14.33
C TYR A 521 0.04 -34.79 15.74
N VAL A 522 0.57 -33.57 15.89
CA VAL A 522 0.54 -32.85 17.16
C VAL A 522 -0.90 -32.58 17.59
N ASP A 523 -1.75 -32.15 16.68
CA ASP A 523 -3.16 -31.84 16.97
C ASP A 523 -3.96 -33.12 17.27
N CYS A 524 -3.59 -34.26 16.69
CA CYS A 524 -4.09 -35.59 17.05
C CYS A 524 -3.52 -36.14 18.38
N GLY A 525 -2.58 -35.47 19.03
CA GLY A 525 -1.91 -35.92 20.26
C GLY A 525 -0.82 -36.99 20.07
N ASN A 526 -0.51 -37.38 18.82
CA ASN A 526 0.50 -38.38 18.48
C ASN A 526 1.90 -37.76 18.39
N LEU A 527 2.45 -37.42 19.56
CA LEU A 527 3.71 -36.66 19.65
C LEU A 527 4.95 -37.41 19.14
N ASP A 528 4.96 -38.75 19.13
CA ASP A 528 6.11 -39.55 18.64
C ASP A 528 6.19 -39.52 17.11
N LEU A 529 5.07 -39.79 16.43
CA LEU A 529 4.97 -39.70 14.97
C LEU A 529 5.23 -38.27 14.47
N ALA A 530 4.76 -37.26 15.22
CA ALA A 530 5.07 -35.87 14.93
C ALA A 530 6.59 -35.59 14.96
N ALA A 531 7.28 -36.03 16.01
CA ALA A 531 8.73 -35.86 16.12
C ALA A 531 9.49 -36.53 14.97
N GLU A 532 9.10 -37.75 14.59
CA GLU A 532 9.69 -38.46 13.45
C GLU A 532 9.49 -37.72 12.12
N CYS A 533 8.30 -37.17 11.89
CA CYS A 533 8.01 -36.35 10.70
C CYS A 533 8.91 -35.11 10.65
N TYR A 534 9.08 -34.39 11.76
CA TYR A 534 9.97 -33.23 11.84
C TYR A 534 11.44 -33.61 11.64
N ILE A 535 11.92 -34.71 12.24
CA ILE A 535 13.29 -35.20 12.04
C ILE A 535 13.52 -35.57 10.57
N ASN A 536 12.55 -36.21 9.92
CA ASN A 536 12.62 -36.54 8.49
C ASN A 536 12.61 -35.27 7.62
N ALA A 537 11.82 -34.26 7.98
CA ALA A 537 11.84 -32.95 7.33
C ALA A 537 13.21 -32.24 7.48
N LEU A 538 13.85 -32.35 8.65
CA LEU A 538 15.19 -31.82 8.90
C LEU A 538 16.27 -32.54 8.08
N LYS A 539 16.18 -33.87 7.92
CA LYS A 539 17.11 -34.65 7.09
C LYS A 539 17.11 -34.23 5.63
N ILE A 540 15.97 -33.76 5.12
CA ILE A 540 15.85 -33.23 3.75
C ILE A 540 16.12 -31.72 3.64
N GLY A 541 16.57 -31.09 4.73
CA GLY A 541 17.02 -29.69 4.76
C GLY A 541 15.94 -28.67 5.09
N HIS A 542 14.75 -29.07 5.53
CA HIS A 542 13.67 -28.14 5.86
C HIS A 542 13.85 -27.53 7.25
N THR A 543 14.49 -26.36 7.33
CA THR A 543 14.88 -25.72 8.60
C THR A 543 13.71 -25.36 9.51
N ARG A 544 12.54 -24.98 8.96
CA ARG A 544 11.33 -24.64 9.76
C ARG A 544 10.84 -25.80 10.65
N ALA A 545 11.18 -27.05 10.34
CA ALA A 545 10.82 -28.21 11.16
C ALA A 545 11.41 -28.18 12.59
N HIS A 546 12.48 -27.41 12.84
CA HIS A 546 12.97 -27.18 14.21
C HIS A 546 11.91 -26.52 15.10
N GLN A 547 11.04 -25.65 14.54
CA GLN A 547 9.96 -25.00 15.29
C GLN A 547 8.90 -26.03 15.71
N GLY A 548 8.53 -26.94 14.81
CA GLY A 548 7.60 -28.02 15.09
C GLY A 548 8.15 -29.00 16.15
N LEU A 549 9.44 -29.33 16.06
CA LEU A 549 10.10 -30.19 17.04
C LEU A 549 10.19 -29.52 18.43
N ALA A 550 10.46 -28.21 18.49
CA ALA A 550 10.42 -27.44 19.73
C ALA A 550 9.02 -27.47 20.38
N ARG A 551 7.96 -27.32 19.58
CA ARG A 551 6.56 -27.46 20.05
C ARG A 551 6.30 -28.86 20.63
N VAL A 552 6.79 -29.92 20.00
CA VAL A 552 6.68 -31.29 20.52
C VAL A 552 7.41 -31.45 21.86
N HIS A 553 8.63 -30.94 21.98
CA HIS A 553 9.37 -30.96 23.25
C HIS A 553 8.66 -30.19 24.36
N PHE A 554 8.08 -29.03 24.03
CA PHE A 554 7.30 -28.24 24.97
C PHE A 554 6.04 -28.98 25.45
N LEU A 555 5.28 -29.61 24.55
CA LEU A 555 4.11 -30.42 24.91
C LEU A 555 4.47 -31.65 25.75
N ARG A 556 5.71 -32.15 25.67
CA ARG A 556 6.27 -33.19 26.55
C ARG A 556 6.79 -32.63 27.88
N ASN A 557 6.51 -31.37 28.21
CA ASN A 557 7.05 -30.65 29.37
C ASN A 557 8.59 -30.52 29.39
N ASN A 558 9.26 -30.68 28.26
CA ASN A 558 10.70 -30.49 28.14
C ASN A 558 11.04 -29.11 27.54
N ARG A 559 10.98 -28.06 28.39
CA ARG A 559 11.28 -26.68 27.96
C ARG A 559 12.74 -26.47 27.55
N THR A 560 13.69 -27.13 28.22
CA THR A 560 15.11 -27.02 27.90
C THR A 560 15.40 -27.60 26.51
N GLY A 561 14.82 -28.77 26.20
CA GLY A 561 14.92 -29.36 24.86
C GLY A 561 14.29 -28.50 23.77
N ALA A 562 13.15 -27.85 24.05
CA ALA A 562 12.53 -26.90 23.12
C ALA A 562 13.44 -25.69 22.85
N PHE A 563 14.06 -25.14 23.90
CA PHE A 563 15.00 -24.02 23.80
C PHE A 563 16.27 -24.37 23.01
N GLU A 564 16.84 -25.55 23.25
CA GLU A 564 18.02 -26.03 22.54
C GLU A 564 17.73 -26.24 21.04
N GLU A 565 16.60 -26.86 20.69
CA GLU A 565 16.20 -27.02 19.29
C GLU A 565 15.98 -25.68 18.59
N MET A 566 15.41 -24.71 19.29
CA MET A 566 15.23 -23.38 18.75
C MET A 566 16.56 -22.61 18.60
N THR A 567 17.54 -22.90 19.45
CA THR A 567 18.91 -22.36 19.32
C THR A 567 19.60 -22.91 18.07
N LYS A 568 19.43 -24.21 17.77
CA LYS A 568 19.90 -24.80 16.50
C LYS A 568 19.24 -24.13 15.29
N LEU A 569 17.97 -23.75 15.38
CA LEU A 569 17.32 -22.99 14.32
C LEU A 569 17.96 -21.61 14.12
N ILE A 570 18.27 -20.88 15.19
CA ILE A 570 18.90 -19.56 15.11
C ILE A 570 20.28 -19.63 14.45
N GLU A 571 21.08 -20.65 14.79
CA GLU A 571 22.38 -20.91 14.17
C GLU A 571 22.25 -21.17 12.66
N LYS A 572 21.29 -22.03 12.26
CA LYS A 572 21.05 -22.35 10.84
C LYS A 572 20.42 -21.20 10.05
N ALA A 573 19.53 -20.44 10.67
CA ALA A 573 18.80 -19.34 10.05
C ALA A 573 19.59 -18.01 10.03
N ARG A 574 20.88 -18.03 10.41
CA ARG A 574 21.79 -16.86 10.40
C ARG A 574 21.20 -15.62 11.08
N SER A 575 20.73 -15.77 12.33
CA SER A 575 20.20 -14.67 13.14
C SER A 575 18.94 -13.99 12.57
N ASN A 576 17.92 -14.78 12.24
CA ASN A 576 16.59 -14.27 11.86
C ASN A 576 15.77 -13.85 13.10
N ALA A 577 15.15 -12.67 13.06
CA ALA A 577 14.26 -12.14 14.09
C ALA A 577 13.10 -13.11 14.46
N SER A 578 12.54 -13.80 13.46
CA SER A 578 11.46 -14.81 13.62
C SER A 578 11.86 -15.95 14.56
N ALA A 579 13.12 -16.35 14.50
CA ALA A 579 13.61 -17.45 15.31
C ALA A 579 13.79 -17.03 16.78
N TYR A 580 14.27 -15.81 17.03
CA TYR A 580 14.35 -15.27 18.40
C TYR A 580 12.96 -15.06 19.02
N GLU A 581 11.99 -14.56 18.24
CA GLU A 581 10.61 -14.37 18.70
C GLU A 581 9.98 -15.69 19.16
N LYS A 582 10.05 -16.73 18.32
CA LYS A 582 9.50 -18.05 18.66
C LYS A 582 10.28 -18.74 19.78
N ARG A 583 11.58 -18.47 19.96
CA ARG A 583 12.35 -18.98 21.11
C ARG A 583 11.88 -18.36 22.41
N SER A 584 11.52 -17.08 22.36
CA SER A 584 11.08 -16.31 23.53
C SER A 584 9.82 -16.89 24.20
N GLU A 585 8.99 -17.64 23.46
CA GLU A 585 7.82 -18.38 23.95
C GLU A 585 8.17 -19.56 24.88
N TYR A 586 9.36 -20.14 24.70
CA TYR A 586 9.84 -21.30 25.45
C TYR A 586 10.80 -20.95 26.60
N CYS A 587 11.07 -19.66 26.81
CA CYS A 587 12.04 -19.14 27.76
C CYS A 587 11.42 -18.70 29.10
N ASP A 588 12.27 -18.60 30.12
CA ASP A 588 11.96 -17.83 31.32
C ASP A 588 12.05 -16.33 31.04
N ARG A 589 11.38 -15.52 31.87
CA ARG A 589 11.18 -14.07 31.64
C ARG A 589 12.45 -13.29 31.27
N ASP A 590 13.58 -13.54 31.95
CA ASP A 590 14.83 -12.82 31.68
C ASP A 590 15.42 -13.15 30.30
N LEU A 591 15.38 -14.43 29.92
CA LEU A 591 15.81 -14.90 28.60
C LEU A 591 14.85 -14.43 27.51
N THR A 592 13.54 -14.45 27.77
CA THR A 592 12.51 -13.86 26.88
C THR A 592 12.81 -12.39 26.61
N LYS A 593 13.15 -11.61 27.65
CA LYS A 593 13.52 -10.19 27.48
C LYS A 593 14.76 -10.01 26.61
N ALA A 594 15.79 -10.83 26.82
CA ALA A 594 17.03 -10.78 26.02
C ALA A 594 16.76 -11.16 24.55
N ASP A 595 15.98 -12.21 24.29
CA ASP A 595 15.61 -12.63 22.94
C ASP A 595 14.78 -11.57 22.23
N LEU A 596 13.77 -11.01 22.90
CA LEU A 596 12.97 -9.93 22.34
C LEU A 596 13.77 -8.64 22.10
N GLN A 597 14.85 -8.39 22.85
CA GLN A 597 15.81 -7.33 22.55
C GLN A 597 16.54 -7.59 21.24
N MET A 598 16.95 -8.83 20.99
CA MET A 598 17.55 -9.22 19.71
C MET A 598 16.55 -9.11 18.56
N VAL A 599 15.28 -9.51 18.76
CA VAL A 599 14.22 -9.32 17.74
C VAL A 599 14.14 -7.85 17.32
N THR A 600 14.01 -6.91 18.27
CA THR A 600 13.90 -5.48 17.93
C THR A 600 15.16 -4.89 17.29
N LYS A 601 16.35 -5.51 17.50
CA LYS A 601 17.59 -5.06 16.86
C LYS A 601 17.69 -5.53 15.41
N LEU A 602 17.19 -6.73 15.13
CA LEU A 602 17.23 -7.40 13.82
C LEU A 602 16.08 -6.94 12.92
N ASP A 603 14.87 -6.90 13.46
CA ASP A 603 13.66 -6.46 12.78
C ASP A 603 12.81 -5.60 13.75
N PRO A 604 12.99 -4.27 13.69
CA PRO A 604 12.25 -3.33 14.51
C PRO A 604 10.76 -3.26 14.16
N LEU A 605 10.33 -3.76 12.99
CA LEU A 605 8.94 -3.70 12.54
C LEU A 605 8.07 -4.80 13.17
N ARG A 606 8.66 -5.77 13.88
CA ARG A 606 7.87 -6.80 14.57
C ARG A 606 7.10 -6.21 15.74
N VAL A 607 5.80 -6.51 15.80
CA VAL A 607 4.88 -5.93 16.78
C VAL A 607 4.96 -6.66 18.13
N TYR A 608 5.15 -7.99 18.11
CA TYR A 608 5.15 -8.84 19.30
C TYR A 608 6.10 -8.38 20.43
N PRO A 609 7.38 -8.01 20.16
CA PRO A 609 8.28 -7.56 21.21
C PRO A 609 7.77 -6.34 21.99
N TYR A 610 7.14 -5.38 21.31
CA TYR A 610 6.62 -4.18 21.96
C TYR A 610 5.37 -4.49 22.79
N ARG A 611 4.49 -5.37 22.29
CA ARG A 611 3.32 -5.86 23.05
C ARG A 611 3.75 -6.58 24.32
N TYR A 612 4.71 -7.50 24.20
CA TYR A 612 5.21 -8.26 25.34
C TYR A 612 5.85 -7.35 26.38
N ARG A 613 6.70 -6.39 25.98
CA ARG A 613 7.32 -5.45 26.92
C ARG A 613 6.29 -4.56 27.61
N ALA A 614 5.30 -4.03 26.87
CA ALA A 614 4.24 -3.23 27.46
C ALA A 614 3.42 -4.03 28.49
N ALA A 615 3.08 -5.29 28.18
CA ALA A 615 2.36 -6.18 29.09
C ALA A 615 3.20 -6.60 30.32
N SER A 616 4.49 -6.93 30.12
CA SER A 616 5.41 -7.28 31.21
C SER A 616 5.65 -6.10 32.16
N VAL A 617 5.76 -4.88 31.65
CA VAL A 617 5.87 -3.66 32.47
C VAL A 617 4.64 -3.44 33.35
N LEU A 618 3.45 -3.78 32.85
CA LEU A 618 2.21 -3.73 33.62
C LEU A 618 2.19 -4.78 34.74
N MET A 619 2.64 -6.01 34.47
CA MET A 619 2.65 -7.09 35.47
C MET A 619 3.67 -6.92 36.58
N ASP A 620 4.82 -6.30 36.29
CA ASP A 620 5.94 -6.30 37.24
C ASP A 620 6.03 -5.04 38.11
N ASN A 621 5.45 -3.89 37.72
CA ASN A 621 5.69 -2.62 38.42
C ASN A 621 4.55 -1.57 38.40
N HIS A 622 3.36 -1.81 37.82
CA HIS A 622 2.31 -0.78 37.67
C HIS A 622 2.86 0.56 37.11
N LYS A 623 3.67 0.48 36.06
CA LYS A 623 4.24 1.66 35.38
C LYS A 623 3.56 1.85 34.02
N GLU A 624 2.28 2.21 34.03
CA GLU A 624 1.49 2.41 32.82
C GLU A 624 2.12 3.49 31.91
N LYS A 625 2.77 4.51 32.50
CA LYS A 625 3.46 5.57 31.75
C LYS A 625 4.67 5.07 30.95
N ASP A 626 5.43 4.11 31.49
CA ASP A 626 6.58 3.52 30.77
C ASP A 626 6.08 2.65 29.62
N ALA A 627 4.97 1.91 29.81
CA ALA A 627 4.32 1.14 28.76
C ALA A 627 3.79 2.04 27.64
N ILE A 628 3.11 3.14 27.97
CA ILE A 628 2.65 4.15 26.99
C ILE A 628 3.83 4.74 26.22
N SER A 629 4.94 5.03 26.89
CA SER A 629 6.16 5.55 26.26
C SER A 629 6.74 4.54 25.25
N GLU A 630 6.88 3.27 25.63
CA GLU A 630 7.37 2.22 24.73
C GLU A 630 6.45 2.01 23.52
N LEU A 631 5.12 1.95 23.72
CA LEU A 631 4.15 1.87 22.63
C LEU A 631 4.18 3.12 21.75
N THR A 632 4.39 4.30 22.32
CA THR A 632 4.48 5.55 21.57
C THR A 632 5.70 5.59 20.66
N LYS A 633 6.84 5.07 21.11
CA LYS A 633 8.01 4.89 20.25
C LYS A 633 7.71 3.95 19.09
N ALA A 634 7.10 2.79 19.37
CA ALA A 634 6.76 1.82 18.32
C ALA A 634 5.77 2.38 17.29
N ILE A 635 4.70 3.04 17.76
CA ILE A 635 3.67 3.66 16.91
C ILE A 635 4.24 4.78 16.05
N ALA A 636 5.30 5.46 16.48
CA ALA A 636 5.92 6.54 15.72
C ALA A 636 6.46 6.09 14.35
N PHE A 637 6.89 4.82 14.23
CA PHE A 637 7.40 4.27 12.96
C PHE A 637 6.58 3.09 12.41
N LYS A 638 5.74 2.43 13.23
CA LYS A 638 4.77 1.43 12.77
C LYS A 638 3.46 1.55 13.55
N ALA A 639 2.45 2.15 12.91
CA ALA A 639 1.09 2.13 13.41
C ALA A 639 0.45 0.76 13.11
N ASP A 640 0.21 -0.03 14.16
CA ASP A 640 -0.47 -1.32 14.09
C ASP A 640 -1.74 -1.27 14.94
N LEU A 641 -2.80 -1.94 14.48
CA LEU A 641 -4.09 -1.96 15.16
C LEU A 641 -3.97 -2.44 16.63
N ASN A 642 -3.16 -3.47 16.88
CA ASN A 642 -2.98 -4.02 18.22
C ASN A 642 -2.20 -3.07 19.14
N LEU A 643 -1.21 -2.34 18.59
CA LEU A 643 -0.46 -1.35 19.37
C LEU A 643 -1.34 -0.16 19.74
N LEU A 644 -2.16 0.30 18.81
CA LEU A 644 -3.13 1.37 19.05
C LEU A 644 -4.17 0.95 20.09
N HIS A 645 -4.71 -0.26 19.98
CA HIS A 645 -5.64 -0.82 20.97
C HIS A 645 -5.02 -0.87 22.37
N LEU A 646 -3.82 -1.46 22.51
CA LEU A 646 -3.14 -1.53 23.80
C LEU A 646 -2.87 -0.13 24.38
N ARG A 647 -2.37 0.81 23.56
CA ARG A 647 -2.10 2.17 24.05
C ARG A 647 -3.38 2.90 24.45
N ALA A 648 -4.48 2.72 23.72
CA ALA A 648 -5.78 3.27 24.09
C ALA A 648 -6.27 2.72 25.44
N ALA A 649 -6.14 1.41 25.67
CA ALA A 649 -6.47 0.79 26.96
C ALA A 649 -5.59 1.34 28.10
N PHE A 650 -4.28 1.53 27.88
CA PHE A 650 -3.41 2.17 28.88
C PHE A 650 -3.80 3.62 29.15
N HIS A 651 -4.17 4.40 28.12
CA HIS A 651 -4.67 5.76 28.29
C HIS A 651 -5.99 5.80 29.08
N GLU A 652 -6.92 4.87 28.82
CA GLU A 652 -8.16 4.70 29.60
C GLU A 652 -7.83 4.44 31.09
N HIS A 653 -6.92 3.50 31.38
CA HIS A 653 -6.52 3.20 32.75
C HIS A 653 -5.85 4.37 33.48
N VAL A 654 -5.09 5.20 32.77
CA VAL A 654 -4.46 6.42 33.32
C VAL A 654 -5.45 7.58 33.45
N GLY A 655 -6.63 7.49 32.82
CA GLY A 655 -7.65 8.54 32.78
C GLY A 655 -7.43 9.59 31.69
N ASP A 656 -6.56 9.34 30.72
CA ASP A 656 -6.36 10.21 29.54
C ASP A 656 -7.36 9.87 28.44
N ILE A 657 -8.61 10.32 28.62
CA ILE A 657 -9.72 10.11 27.67
C ILE A 657 -9.36 10.64 26.28
N SER A 658 -8.67 11.78 26.22
CA SER A 658 -8.30 12.42 24.94
C SER A 658 -7.30 11.58 24.13
N GLY A 659 -6.31 10.99 24.81
CA GLY A 659 -5.35 10.06 24.21
C GLY A 659 -6.01 8.77 23.74
N ALA A 660 -6.88 8.20 24.56
CA ALA A 660 -7.63 6.98 24.24
C ALA A 660 -8.52 7.17 23.01
N LEU A 661 -9.35 8.22 22.97
CA LEU A 661 -10.22 8.52 21.81
C LEU A 661 -9.42 8.78 20.53
N ARG A 662 -8.27 9.43 20.64
CA ARG A 662 -7.39 9.67 19.48
C ARG A 662 -6.90 8.35 18.89
N ASP A 663 -6.45 7.44 19.73
CA ASP A 663 -5.98 6.12 19.31
C ASP A 663 -7.12 5.24 18.80
N CYS A 664 -8.33 5.36 19.38
CA CYS A 664 -9.55 4.74 18.85
C CYS A 664 -9.88 5.20 17.44
N ARG A 665 -9.88 6.51 17.20
CA ARG A 665 -10.14 7.06 15.86
C ARG A 665 -9.08 6.61 14.86
N ALA A 666 -7.81 6.54 15.27
CA ALA A 666 -6.75 6.03 14.43
C ALA A 666 -6.96 4.55 14.07
N ALA A 667 -7.28 3.69 15.06
CA ALA A 667 -7.56 2.29 14.84
C ALA A 667 -8.79 2.05 13.95
N LEU A 668 -9.90 2.75 14.21
CA LEU A 668 -11.14 2.65 13.44
C LEU A 668 -11.01 3.23 12.01
N SER A 669 -10.02 4.08 11.77
CA SER A 669 -9.68 4.51 10.40
C SER A 669 -8.97 3.42 9.59
N VAL A 670 -8.30 2.48 10.26
CA VAL A 670 -7.65 1.33 9.63
C VAL A 670 -8.64 0.19 9.44
N ASP A 671 -9.41 -0.13 10.49
CA ASP A 671 -10.49 -1.13 10.43
C ASP A 671 -11.75 -0.59 11.10
N PRO A 672 -12.74 -0.10 10.31
CA PRO A 672 -13.99 0.44 10.83
C PRO A 672 -14.86 -0.58 11.60
N ASN A 673 -14.67 -1.88 11.36
CA ASN A 673 -15.52 -2.94 11.91
C ASN A 673 -14.89 -3.65 13.12
N HIS A 674 -13.75 -3.16 13.62
CA HIS A 674 -13.05 -3.80 14.72
C HIS A 674 -13.82 -3.67 16.05
N GLN A 675 -14.42 -4.78 16.48
CA GLN A 675 -15.41 -4.82 17.56
C GLN A 675 -14.85 -4.36 18.92
N GLU A 676 -13.66 -4.82 19.31
CA GLU A 676 -13.04 -4.45 20.59
C GLU A 676 -12.72 -2.96 20.70
N MET A 677 -12.37 -2.31 19.56
CA MET A 677 -12.10 -0.87 19.52
C MET A 677 -13.36 -0.04 19.51
N LEU A 678 -14.46 -0.53 18.91
CA LEU A 678 -15.77 0.11 19.03
C LEU A 678 -16.26 0.08 20.48
N GLU A 679 -16.13 -1.05 21.16
CA GLU A 679 -16.49 -1.17 22.58
C GLU A 679 -15.67 -0.24 23.47
N LEU A 680 -14.35 -0.19 23.26
CA LEU A 680 -13.47 0.73 23.99
C LEU A 680 -13.81 2.19 23.68
N HIS A 681 -14.06 2.53 22.41
CA HIS A 681 -14.49 3.87 22.02
C HIS A 681 -15.81 4.27 22.70
N HIS A 682 -16.83 3.40 22.69
CA HIS A 682 -18.12 3.67 23.35
C HIS A 682 -17.98 3.85 24.86
N ARG A 683 -17.14 3.04 25.51
CA ARG A 683 -16.89 3.11 26.95
C ARG A 683 -16.13 4.38 27.35
N VAL A 684 -15.13 4.78 26.58
CA VAL A 684 -14.39 6.02 26.83
C VAL A 684 -15.26 7.24 26.54
N ASN A 685 -16.10 7.18 25.51
CA ASN A 685 -17.01 8.28 25.13
C ASN A 685 -18.17 8.48 26.12
N SER A 686 -18.53 7.46 26.91
CA SER A 686 -19.52 7.59 28.00
C SER A 686 -18.91 8.13 29.31
N GLN A 687 -17.58 8.23 29.39
CA GLN A 687 -16.84 8.86 30.49
C GLN A 687 -16.55 10.35 30.24
N GLU A 688 -16.88 10.89 29.06
CA GLU A 688 -16.89 12.35 28.83
C GLU A 688 -18.05 12.99 29.62
N PRO A 689 -17.79 14.02 30.45
CA PRO A 689 -18.81 14.70 31.26
C PRO A 689 -19.77 15.59 30.46
#